data_AF-A0A0L6T4D0-F1
#
_entry.id   AF-A0A0L6T4D0-F1
#
_cell.length_a   1.000
_cell.length_b   1.000
_cell.length_c   1.000
_cell.angle_alpha   90.00
_cell.angle_beta   90.00
_cell.angle_gamma   90.00
#
_symmetry.space_group_name_H-M   'P 1'
#
loop_
_entity.id
_entity.type
_entity.pdbx_description
1 polymer ?
#
loop_
_entity_poly.entity_id
_entity_poly.type
_entity_poly.pdbx_seq_one_letter_code
_entity_poly.pdbx_strand_id
1 'polypeptide(L)'
;MQADPKADPAAPKLDDNNPWPGLAAYDEGSRRFFHGREEDSAELLRLIRLSPFVLLYGKSGLGKSSMLQAGVFPELRTARFLPVYLRPDYSERAGTPPLLDQAKAVLWQEIKASGADAPAPRADESLWAYLQRREWPVWTRDNFPVTPVLVFDQFEELFSRGASEAHVNKVLESLADLVGDRLPAPLASDREKVRQLNLQAQQYRVVLSFRSDFLAEVEAWEKQANLPRRESLHLTAMSRERAIDAVQTAGAAVLAPGVAAQIVDFLLSRDGDAAKRRVTEVEPVLLSLCCYQLNLVRGAGKIDAKLLQGVGEDILKGFYRDALKGMEPRVSVFIEENLILGERYRNSYPRAAAVEPGNLTEDELGELTKRRLLRVDPQGGEPRVELIHDRLVGVVREARDERRAQEALQQEREQAEAKARTEREQAEQAALAQRERERLAQAEAERGRLRRWRQGLIAAVAVLVALSGGLIWSRNELGRSEAGLKAALELATRKSEAAEQVANEARGAVLASSGELAKVRDALIQQQQAVREAVPNSAAVASGSSYAAVERANDVAMEALRSVAVSEQRLQVTASQFGRDEPAKGTAAGMAAPSPAPATPAIPRTSPAPAPNAPAAAGGANVPADALPLDWRLSSGGCLKGDVAVTGTARFWIEAAGNDVIVRQRFEGKGNGFTVTVTDTGKAQPRSRQGYYDIETRGDWSHPNGRKFASNGVDRVWVGKDGLPTRASLFKFKTECPY
;
A
#
# COMPACT_ATOMS: atom_id res chain seq x y z
N MET A 1 56.28 14.15 -32.23
CA MET A 1 55.18 14.21 -31.25
C MET A 1 55.17 12.89 -30.49
N GLN A 2 55.42 12.90 -29.19
CA GLN A 2 55.01 11.81 -28.30
C GLN A 2 53.64 12.16 -27.72
N ALA A 3 52.82 11.15 -27.39
CA ALA A 3 51.53 11.39 -26.77
C ALA A 3 51.72 11.79 -25.30
N ASP A 4 50.91 12.73 -24.82
CA ASP A 4 50.91 13.11 -23.41
C ASP A 4 50.24 12.00 -22.58
N PRO A 5 50.93 11.37 -21.61
CA PRO A 5 50.38 10.25 -20.84
C PRO A 5 49.25 10.65 -19.88
N LYS A 6 48.90 11.95 -19.78
CA LYS A 6 47.81 12.47 -18.94
C LYS A 6 46.46 12.54 -19.65
N ALA A 7 46.44 12.42 -20.98
CA ALA A 7 45.19 12.42 -21.72
C ALA A 7 44.45 11.09 -21.52
N ASP A 8 43.23 11.15 -21.00
CA ASP A 8 42.24 10.09 -21.21
C ASP A 8 42.11 9.86 -22.72
N PRO A 9 42.42 8.66 -23.25
CA PRO A 9 42.41 8.41 -24.69
C PRO A 9 41.02 8.53 -25.33
N ALA A 10 39.94 8.57 -24.53
CA ALA A 10 38.58 8.83 -24.99
C ALA A 10 38.19 10.32 -24.97
N ALA A 11 38.98 11.21 -24.37
CA ALA A 11 38.66 12.63 -24.26
C ALA A 11 38.91 13.39 -25.59
N PRO A 12 37.88 14.00 -26.21
CA PRO A 12 38.08 14.83 -27.39
C PRO A 12 39.00 16.02 -27.09
N LYS A 13 40.11 16.13 -27.83
CA LYS A 13 41.02 17.29 -27.76
C LYS A 13 40.27 18.56 -28.13
N LEU A 14 40.44 19.60 -27.31
CA LEU A 14 39.79 20.89 -27.55
C LEU A 14 40.48 21.61 -28.72
N ASP A 15 39.66 22.12 -29.63
CA ASP A 15 40.09 22.87 -30.80
C ASP A 15 39.21 24.10 -31.01
N ASP A 16 39.57 24.92 -31.98
CA ASP A 16 38.94 26.22 -32.25
C ASP A 16 37.46 26.04 -32.66
N ASN A 17 37.06 24.84 -33.11
CA ASN A 17 35.67 24.47 -33.38
C ASN A 17 34.97 23.78 -32.19
N ASN A 18 35.72 23.36 -31.17
CA ASN A 18 35.28 22.62 -30.00
C ASN A 18 36.03 23.10 -28.74
N PRO A 19 35.89 24.38 -28.32
CA PRO A 19 36.75 24.95 -27.29
C PRO A 19 36.33 24.61 -25.86
N TRP A 20 35.11 24.11 -25.63
CA TRP A 20 34.58 23.83 -24.30
C TRP A 20 34.53 22.33 -23.96
N PRO A 21 35.03 21.89 -22.80
CA PRO A 21 35.05 20.49 -22.38
C PRO A 21 33.71 19.97 -21.81
N GLY A 22 32.67 20.80 -21.75
CA GLY A 22 31.41 20.48 -21.11
C GLY A 22 31.60 20.32 -19.60
N LEU A 23 31.27 19.14 -19.07
CA LEU A 23 31.43 18.81 -17.65
C LEU A 23 32.85 18.35 -17.26
N ALA A 24 33.75 18.08 -18.22
CA ALA A 24 35.13 17.72 -17.91
C ALA A 24 35.96 18.94 -17.49
N ALA A 25 37.07 18.72 -16.81
CA ALA A 25 38.04 19.78 -16.51
C ALA A 25 38.77 20.22 -17.79
N TYR A 26 39.34 21.43 -17.76
CA TYR A 26 40.42 21.81 -18.69
C TYR A 26 41.73 21.23 -18.16
N ASP A 27 42.49 20.57 -19.03
CA ASP A 27 43.82 20.04 -18.74
C ASP A 27 44.92 21.08 -19.04
N GLU A 28 46.18 20.74 -18.75
CA GLU A 28 47.32 21.62 -19.00
C GLU A 28 47.49 21.97 -20.49
N GLY A 29 47.15 21.04 -21.40
CA GLY A 29 47.23 21.23 -22.85
C GLY A 29 46.14 22.14 -23.45
N SER A 30 45.01 22.30 -22.76
CA SER A 30 43.86 23.11 -23.20
C SER A 30 43.82 24.52 -22.59
N ARG A 31 44.89 24.96 -21.92
CA ARG A 31 45.09 26.33 -21.40
C ARG A 31 44.56 27.43 -22.33
N ARG A 32 44.77 27.31 -23.65
CA ARG A 32 44.33 28.32 -24.65
C ARG A 32 42.81 28.58 -24.70
N PHE A 33 42.00 27.74 -24.05
CA PHE A 33 40.55 27.90 -23.92
C PHE A 33 40.08 28.13 -22.47
N PHE A 34 40.99 28.11 -21.49
CA PHE A 34 40.69 28.37 -20.08
C PHE A 34 40.92 29.85 -19.77
N HIS A 35 39.84 30.60 -19.60
CA HIS A 35 39.82 32.06 -19.46
C HIS A 35 38.88 32.52 -18.33
N GLY A 36 39.00 33.77 -17.89
CA GLY A 36 38.20 34.40 -16.83
C GLY A 36 38.57 33.96 -15.40
N ARG A 37 39.74 33.33 -15.23
CA ARG A 37 40.25 32.79 -13.95
C ARG A 37 41.73 33.15 -13.71
N GLU A 38 42.21 34.18 -14.39
CA GLU A 38 43.61 34.62 -14.41
C GLU A 38 44.03 35.14 -13.04
N GLU A 39 43.22 36.02 -12.45
CA GLU A 39 43.43 36.59 -11.11
C GLU A 39 43.43 35.49 -10.04
N ASP A 40 42.47 34.56 -10.10
CA ASP A 40 42.33 33.47 -9.13
C ASP A 40 43.52 32.47 -9.24
N SER A 41 44.00 32.23 -10.47
CA SER A 41 45.18 31.40 -10.74
C SER A 41 46.47 32.08 -10.29
N ALA A 42 46.63 33.38 -10.56
CA ALA A 42 47.79 34.17 -10.15
C ALA A 42 47.88 34.28 -8.62
N GLU A 43 46.75 34.41 -7.93
CA GLU A 43 46.70 34.39 -6.47
C GLU A 43 47.08 33.01 -5.92
N LEU A 44 46.53 31.90 -6.44
CA LEU A 44 46.93 30.57 -5.99
C LEU A 44 48.43 30.30 -6.21
N LEU A 45 48.97 30.72 -7.37
CA LEU A 45 50.41 30.69 -7.65
C LEU A 45 51.22 31.49 -6.62
N ARG A 46 50.74 32.69 -6.25
CA ARG A 46 51.37 33.53 -5.21
C ARG A 46 51.40 32.81 -3.86
N LEU A 47 50.30 32.17 -3.45
CA LEU A 47 50.23 31.41 -2.21
C LEU A 47 51.19 30.21 -2.21
N ILE A 48 51.25 29.41 -3.29
CA ILE A 48 52.14 28.24 -3.40
C ILE A 48 53.63 28.64 -3.37
N ARG A 49 53.97 29.82 -3.88
CA ARG A 49 55.33 30.35 -3.82
C ARG A 49 55.75 30.82 -2.43
N LEU A 50 54.80 31.27 -1.60
CA LEU A 50 55.05 31.86 -0.28
C LEU A 50 54.88 30.88 0.89
N SER A 51 53.98 29.90 0.78
CA SER A 51 53.68 28.93 1.84
C SER A 51 54.06 27.50 1.43
N PRO A 52 54.62 26.66 2.33
CA PRO A 52 54.79 25.23 2.06
C PRO A 52 53.46 24.48 1.93
N PHE A 53 52.38 25.01 2.53
CA PHE A 53 51.07 24.36 2.60
C PHE A 53 49.95 25.34 2.23
N VAL A 54 49.12 24.95 1.26
CA VAL A 54 48.00 25.78 0.75
C VAL A 54 46.73 24.95 0.64
N LEU A 55 45.59 25.50 1.06
CA LEU A 55 44.27 24.93 0.75
C LEU A 55 43.59 25.68 -0.40
N LEU A 56 43.06 24.94 -1.36
CA LEU A 56 42.11 25.43 -2.35
C LEU A 56 40.74 24.83 -2.02
N TYR A 57 39.75 25.65 -1.69
CA TYR A 57 38.40 25.15 -1.39
C TYR A 57 37.31 25.97 -2.05
N GLY A 58 36.14 25.38 -2.21
CA GLY A 58 34.99 25.99 -2.87
C GLY A 58 33.97 24.94 -3.29
N LYS A 59 32.76 25.38 -3.67
CA LYS A 59 31.66 24.49 -4.06
C LYS A 59 32.04 23.59 -5.24
N SER A 60 31.36 22.45 -5.38
CA SER A 60 31.51 21.58 -6.55
C SER A 60 31.01 22.29 -7.82
N GLY A 61 31.77 22.25 -8.91
CA GLY A 61 31.43 22.95 -10.17
C GLY A 61 32.10 24.31 -10.39
N LEU A 62 32.86 24.83 -9.41
CA LEU A 62 33.53 26.12 -9.52
C LEU A 62 34.83 26.11 -10.35
N GLY A 63 35.22 24.96 -10.91
CA GLY A 63 36.37 24.83 -11.81
C GLY A 63 37.72 24.61 -11.14
N LYS A 64 37.77 24.16 -9.86
CA LYS A 64 39.03 23.92 -9.11
C LYS A 64 40.08 23.15 -9.91
N SER A 65 39.74 21.96 -10.41
CA SER A 65 40.64 21.09 -11.19
C SER A 65 41.13 21.76 -12.47
N SER A 66 40.25 22.48 -13.18
CA SER A 66 40.61 23.26 -14.37
C SER A 66 41.58 24.41 -14.04
N MET A 67 41.35 25.11 -12.93
CA MET A 67 42.21 26.21 -12.47
C MET A 67 43.59 25.70 -12.07
N LEU A 68 43.67 24.54 -11.41
CA LEU A 68 44.93 23.87 -11.11
C LEU A 68 45.67 23.49 -12.40
N GLN A 69 45.04 22.71 -13.29
CA GLN A 69 45.70 22.10 -14.44
C GLN A 69 45.96 23.08 -15.59
N ALA A 70 44.96 23.85 -16.03
CA ALA A 70 45.09 24.78 -17.16
C ALA A 70 45.63 26.15 -16.75
N GLY A 71 45.21 26.65 -15.58
CA GLY A 71 45.62 27.94 -15.04
C GLY A 71 47.01 27.92 -14.41
N VAL A 72 47.20 27.10 -13.37
CA VAL A 72 48.33 27.21 -12.42
C VAL A 72 49.53 26.33 -12.79
N PHE A 73 49.36 25.12 -13.34
CA PHE A 73 50.50 24.24 -13.66
C PHE A 73 51.47 24.82 -14.70
N PRO A 74 51.02 25.47 -15.79
CA PRO A 74 51.94 26.10 -16.75
C PRO A 74 52.77 27.22 -16.12
N GLU A 75 52.17 27.99 -15.20
CA GLU A 75 52.86 29.02 -14.43
C GLU A 75 53.85 28.41 -13.43
N LEU A 76 53.50 27.30 -12.77
CA LEU A 76 54.39 26.57 -11.88
C LEU A 76 55.63 26.06 -12.64
N ARG A 77 55.46 25.43 -13.81
CA ARG A 77 56.61 24.99 -14.64
C ARG A 77 57.49 26.16 -15.05
N THR A 78 56.87 27.29 -15.45
CA THR A 78 57.58 28.53 -15.80
C THR A 78 58.34 29.10 -14.60
N ALA A 79 57.78 29.02 -13.40
CA ALA A 79 58.38 29.41 -12.13
C ALA A 79 59.36 28.36 -11.53
N ARG A 80 59.77 27.34 -12.30
CA ARG A 80 60.69 26.25 -11.91
C ARG A 80 60.17 25.39 -10.73
N PHE A 81 58.86 25.18 -10.67
CA PHE A 81 58.22 24.14 -9.86
C PHE A 81 57.87 22.92 -10.73
N LEU A 82 57.80 21.74 -10.12
CA LEU A 82 57.30 20.51 -10.75
C LEU A 82 55.90 20.21 -10.20
N PRO A 83 54.80 20.61 -10.89
CA PRO A 83 53.46 20.29 -10.46
C PRO A 83 53.17 18.78 -10.62
N VAL A 84 52.75 18.15 -9.52
CA VAL A 84 52.39 16.72 -9.44
C VAL A 84 50.91 16.63 -9.12
N TYR A 85 50.10 16.22 -10.09
CA TYR A 85 48.66 16.03 -9.92
C TYR A 85 48.38 14.69 -9.27
N LEU A 86 47.69 14.71 -8.13
CA LEU A 86 47.35 13.53 -7.35
C LEU A 86 45.82 13.45 -7.26
N ARG A 87 45.22 12.38 -7.80
CA ARG A 87 43.83 11.99 -7.57
C ARG A 87 43.82 10.60 -6.91
N PRO A 88 44.07 10.50 -5.60
CA PRO A 88 44.36 9.22 -4.96
C PRO A 88 43.11 8.34 -4.80
N ASP A 89 43.29 7.02 -4.81
CA ASP A 89 42.27 6.11 -4.30
C ASP A 89 42.35 6.07 -2.77
N TYR A 90 41.37 6.69 -2.12
CA TYR A 90 41.22 6.70 -0.67
C TYR A 90 40.55 5.44 -0.10
N SER A 91 40.10 4.49 -0.92
CA SER A 91 39.31 3.34 -0.46
C SER A 91 40.15 2.29 0.30
N GLU A 92 39.52 1.68 1.31
CA GLU A 92 40.11 0.66 2.20
C GLU A 92 40.10 -0.74 1.54
N ARG A 93 40.38 -0.81 0.23
CA ARG A 93 40.33 -2.07 -0.56
C ARG A 93 41.64 -2.84 -0.48
N ALA A 94 41.54 -4.17 -0.46
CA ALA A 94 42.70 -5.04 -0.56
C ALA A 94 43.47 -4.78 -1.88
N GLY A 95 44.77 -4.51 -1.78
CA GLY A 95 45.63 -4.18 -2.92
C GLY A 95 45.77 -2.68 -3.22
N THR A 96 44.94 -1.79 -2.66
CA THR A 96 45.13 -0.34 -2.77
C THR A 96 46.38 0.09 -1.98
N PRO A 97 47.39 0.73 -2.60
CA PRO A 97 48.58 1.20 -1.89
C PRO A 97 48.25 2.35 -0.92
N PRO A 98 49.02 2.55 0.16
CA PRO A 98 48.87 3.72 1.04
C PRO A 98 48.95 5.06 0.27
N LEU A 99 48.21 6.08 0.73
CA LEU A 99 48.14 7.41 0.09
C LEU A 99 49.52 7.95 -0.33
N LEU A 100 50.50 7.88 0.57
CA LEU A 100 51.84 8.42 0.31
C LEU A 100 52.66 7.56 -0.66
N ASP A 101 52.40 6.26 -0.77
CA ASP A 101 53.03 5.41 -1.78
C ASP A 101 52.44 5.64 -3.17
N GLN A 102 51.13 5.88 -3.27
CA GLN A 102 50.51 6.36 -4.51
C GLN A 102 51.15 7.69 -4.94
N ALA A 103 51.27 8.66 -4.02
CA ALA A 103 51.88 9.96 -4.31
C ALA A 103 53.39 9.86 -4.65
N LYS A 104 54.15 8.97 -4.01
CA LYS A 104 55.55 8.65 -4.34
C LYS A 104 55.68 8.07 -5.76
N ALA A 105 54.76 7.18 -6.16
CA ALA A 105 54.75 6.62 -7.50
C ALA A 105 54.47 7.68 -8.58
N VAL A 106 53.47 8.56 -8.37
CA VAL A 106 53.14 9.63 -9.32
C VAL A 106 54.23 10.71 -9.39
N LEU A 107 54.81 11.13 -8.25
CA LEU A 107 55.98 12.02 -8.22
C LEU A 107 57.13 11.48 -9.08
N TRP A 108 57.44 10.19 -8.96
CA TRP A 108 58.49 9.55 -9.77
C TRP A 108 58.14 9.45 -11.26
N GLN A 109 56.85 9.35 -11.61
CA GLN A 109 56.40 9.43 -13.00
C GLN A 109 56.58 10.85 -13.57
N GLU A 110 56.18 11.90 -12.84
CA GLU A 110 56.36 13.30 -13.25
C GLU A 110 57.85 13.70 -13.40
N ILE A 111 58.71 13.28 -12.46
CA ILE A 111 60.17 13.51 -12.55
C ILE A 111 60.69 12.93 -13.87
N LYS A 112 60.44 11.65 -14.14
CA LYS A 112 60.87 10.99 -15.38
C LYS A 112 60.26 11.63 -16.64
N ALA A 113 58.99 12.02 -16.60
CA ALA A 113 58.29 12.64 -17.73
C ALA A 113 58.85 14.04 -18.04
N SER A 114 59.22 14.82 -17.02
CA SER A 114 59.95 16.09 -17.19
C SER A 114 61.39 15.91 -17.69
N GLY A 115 61.91 14.69 -17.65
CA GLY A 115 63.29 14.36 -18.03
C GLY A 115 64.34 14.94 -17.09
N ALA A 116 63.95 15.30 -15.87
CA ALA A 116 64.81 15.79 -14.80
C ALA A 116 65.61 14.65 -14.14
N ASP A 117 66.79 14.97 -13.62
CA ASP A 117 67.62 14.06 -12.86
C ASP A 117 67.27 14.10 -11.36
N ALA A 118 67.15 12.91 -10.78
CA ALA A 118 66.81 12.66 -9.39
C ALA A 118 67.11 11.21 -9.04
N PRO A 119 67.48 10.90 -7.78
CA PRO A 119 67.63 9.52 -7.36
C PRO A 119 66.29 8.78 -7.41
N ALA A 120 66.32 7.50 -7.79
CA ALA A 120 65.12 6.66 -7.79
C ALA A 120 64.60 6.43 -6.35
N PRO A 121 63.27 6.36 -6.13
CA PRO A 121 62.70 5.95 -4.85
C PRO A 121 63.11 4.53 -4.45
N ARG A 122 63.34 4.31 -3.16
CA ARG A 122 63.57 2.98 -2.55
C ARG A 122 62.22 2.34 -2.19
N ALA A 123 62.20 1.01 -2.10
CA ALA A 123 60.98 0.27 -1.74
C ALA A 123 60.61 0.43 -0.25
N ASP A 124 61.59 0.64 0.62
CA ASP A 124 61.48 0.63 2.10
C ASP A 124 61.49 2.05 2.74
N GLU A 125 61.29 3.11 1.94
CA GLU A 125 61.22 4.50 2.41
C GLU A 125 59.83 5.12 2.18
N SER A 126 59.40 6.02 3.07
CA SER A 126 58.18 6.81 2.87
C SER A 126 58.39 7.95 1.86
N LEU A 127 57.31 8.53 1.35
CA LEU A 127 57.38 9.74 0.51
C LEU A 127 58.15 10.88 1.19
N TRP A 128 57.89 11.11 2.48
CA TRP A 128 58.59 12.14 3.25
C TRP A 128 60.10 11.84 3.34
N ALA A 129 60.49 10.59 3.61
CA ALA A 129 61.90 10.20 3.65
C ALA A 129 62.58 10.32 2.27
N TYR A 130 61.86 10.01 1.19
CA TYR A 130 62.33 10.22 -0.18
C TYR A 130 62.60 11.69 -0.48
N LEU A 131 61.64 12.58 -0.17
CA LEU A 131 61.74 14.03 -0.36
C LEU A 131 62.83 14.69 0.52
N GLN A 132 63.21 14.05 1.62
CA GLN A 132 64.16 14.56 2.60
C GLN A 132 65.59 13.99 2.45
N ARG A 133 65.91 13.19 1.43
CA ARG A 133 67.29 12.71 1.23
C ARG A 133 68.25 13.87 0.92
N ARG A 134 69.51 13.75 1.39
CA ARG A 134 70.62 14.69 1.04
C ARG A 134 70.94 14.80 -0.45
N GLU A 135 70.39 13.90 -1.26
CA GLU A 135 70.53 13.87 -2.73
C GLU A 135 69.66 14.92 -3.45
N TRP A 136 68.77 15.63 -2.74
CA TRP A 136 67.88 16.69 -3.28
C TRP A 136 68.54 18.07 -3.32
N PRO A 137 68.17 18.97 -4.26
CA PRO A 137 66.94 18.97 -5.08
C PRO A 137 66.96 18.06 -6.33
N VAL A 138 65.80 17.94 -6.98
CA VAL A 138 65.66 17.45 -8.36
C VAL A 138 66.21 18.50 -9.33
N TRP A 139 66.97 18.09 -10.35
CA TRP A 139 67.61 18.99 -11.32
C TRP A 139 67.04 18.82 -12.71
N THR A 140 66.61 19.92 -13.34
CA THR A 140 66.22 19.91 -14.76
C THR A 140 67.43 19.78 -15.67
N ARG A 141 67.21 19.38 -16.94
CA ARG A 141 68.27 19.24 -17.96
C ARG A 141 69.05 20.54 -18.21
N ASP A 142 68.41 21.69 -17.96
CA ASP A 142 69.01 23.03 -18.03
C ASP A 142 69.88 23.35 -16.79
N ASN A 143 70.09 22.38 -15.89
CA ASN A 143 70.78 22.49 -14.61
C ASN A 143 70.16 23.51 -13.61
N PHE A 144 68.84 23.70 -13.65
CA PHE A 144 68.09 24.42 -12.61
C PHE A 144 67.44 23.44 -11.63
N PRO A 145 67.49 23.70 -10.31
CA PRO A 145 66.75 22.91 -9.34
C PRO A 145 65.24 23.17 -9.47
N VAL A 146 64.41 22.17 -9.21
CA VAL A 146 62.94 22.30 -9.20
C VAL A 146 62.32 21.79 -7.91
N THR A 147 61.32 22.53 -7.43
CA THR A 147 60.54 22.20 -6.22
C THR A 147 59.24 21.48 -6.61
N PRO A 148 59.00 20.23 -6.17
CA PRO A 148 57.73 19.57 -6.41
C PRO A 148 56.57 20.26 -5.69
N VAL A 149 55.42 20.31 -6.36
CA VAL A 149 54.15 20.77 -5.77
C VAL A 149 53.19 19.60 -5.82
N LEU A 150 52.96 18.96 -4.68
CA LEU A 150 52.07 17.82 -4.53
C LEU A 150 50.63 18.33 -4.40
N VAL A 151 49.83 18.17 -5.46
CA VAL A 151 48.46 18.70 -5.54
C VAL A 151 47.47 17.57 -5.41
N PHE A 152 46.97 17.36 -4.19
CA PHE A 152 45.90 16.40 -3.89
C PHE A 152 44.55 17.04 -4.23
N ASP A 153 43.97 16.69 -5.38
CA ASP A 153 42.65 17.16 -5.80
C ASP A 153 41.54 16.18 -5.39
N GLN A 154 40.33 16.72 -5.20
CA GLN A 154 39.18 16.02 -4.61
C GLN A 154 39.47 15.38 -3.24
N PHE A 155 40.22 16.07 -2.37
CA PHE A 155 40.59 15.54 -1.03
C PHE A 155 39.38 15.20 -0.14
N GLU A 156 38.17 15.74 -0.42
CA GLU A 156 36.94 15.30 0.25
C GLU A 156 36.54 13.83 0.02
N GLU A 157 37.13 13.17 -0.99
CA GLU A 157 36.88 11.74 -1.25
C GLU A 157 37.38 10.83 -0.10
N LEU A 158 38.30 11.32 0.74
CA LEU A 158 38.70 10.66 2.00
C LEU A 158 37.54 10.52 3.00
N PHE A 159 36.69 11.56 3.12
CA PHE A 159 35.60 11.60 4.11
C PHE A 159 34.28 11.02 3.59
N SER A 160 34.07 11.01 2.27
CA SER A 160 32.77 10.70 1.64
C SER A 160 32.61 9.25 1.15
N ARG A 161 33.70 8.49 1.00
CA ARG A 161 33.69 7.14 0.40
C ARG A 161 33.45 5.98 1.40
N GLY A 162 32.99 6.28 2.61
CA GLY A 162 32.56 5.26 3.59
C GLY A 162 33.68 4.41 4.20
N ALA A 163 34.92 4.91 4.20
CA ALA A 163 36.05 4.25 4.86
C ALA A 163 35.91 4.26 6.39
N SER A 164 36.63 3.38 7.08
CA SER A 164 36.63 3.36 8.54
C SER A 164 37.29 4.62 9.13
N GLU A 165 36.83 5.07 10.30
CA GLU A 165 37.48 6.17 11.04
C GLU A 165 38.97 5.87 11.33
N ALA A 166 39.32 4.59 11.52
CA ALA A 166 40.69 4.15 11.72
C ALA A 166 41.57 4.35 10.47
N HIS A 167 41.07 4.01 9.28
CA HIS A 167 41.76 4.26 8.01
C HIS A 167 41.86 5.76 7.72
N VAL A 168 40.78 6.53 7.92
CA VAL A 168 40.79 7.99 7.76
C VAL A 168 41.85 8.61 8.67
N ASN A 169 41.86 8.29 9.97
CA ASN A 169 42.86 8.80 10.91
C ASN A 169 44.30 8.42 10.50
N LYS A 170 44.56 7.17 10.11
CA LYS A 170 45.88 6.73 9.65
C LYS A 170 46.37 7.47 8.40
N VAL A 171 45.46 7.78 7.48
CA VAL A 171 45.76 8.60 6.28
C VAL A 171 46.05 10.06 6.68
N LEU A 172 45.26 10.62 7.60
CA LEU A 172 45.41 11.98 8.12
C LEU A 172 46.70 12.16 8.96
N GLU A 173 47.12 11.16 9.73
CA GLU A 173 48.41 11.12 10.44
C GLU A 173 49.58 11.13 9.46
N SER A 174 49.53 10.22 8.46
CA SER A 174 50.56 10.14 7.42
C SER A 174 50.70 11.46 6.64
N LEU A 175 49.57 12.09 6.30
CA LEU A 175 49.55 13.38 5.61
C LEU A 175 50.00 14.54 6.54
N ALA A 176 49.74 14.45 7.85
CA ALA A 176 50.18 15.46 8.82
C ALA A 176 51.70 15.48 9.00
N ASP A 177 52.36 14.32 8.96
CA ASP A 177 53.84 14.26 8.95
C ASP A 177 54.40 14.91 7.68
N LEU A 178 53.80 14.65 6.51
CA LEU A 178 54.20 15.27 5.24
C LEU A 178 53.95 16.78 5.20
N VAL A 179 52.81 17.26 5.69
CA VAL A 179 52.45 18.69 5.66
C VAL A 179 53.20 19.49 6.72
N GLY A 180 53.35 18.93 7.93
CA GLY A 180 54.05 19.56 9.05
C GLY A 180 55.58 19.41 9.02
N ASP A 181 56.12 18.80 7.97
CA ASP A 181 57.53 18.42 7.79
C ASP A 181 58.17 17.68 8.98
N ARG A 182 57.44 16.70 9.52
CA ARG A 182 57.82 15.98 10.74
C ARG A 182 58.48 14.65 10.42
N LEU A 183 59.52 14.32 11.19
CA LEU A 183 60.15 13.01 11.17
C LEU A 183 59.14 11.94 11.63
N PRO A 184 58.69 11.02 10.76
CA PRO A 184 57.65 10.06 11.12
C PRO A 184 58.11 9.12 12.23
N ALA A 185 57.20 8.80 13.16
CA ALA A 185 57.53 7.98 14.32
C ALA A 185 58.19 6.62 13.99
N PRO A 186 57.83 5.88 12.91
CA PRO A 186 58.52 4.64 12.52
C PRO A 186 59.97 4.83 12.06
N LEU A 187 60.37 6.05 11.68
CA LEU A 187 61.70 6.39 11.19
C LEU A 187 62.60 7.01 12.27
N ALA A 188 62.00 7.61 13.31
CA ALA A 188 62.72 8.25 14.41
C ALA A 188 63.61 7.31 15.25
N SER A 189 63.37 5.99 15.18
CA SER A 189 64.19 4.96 15.81
C SER A 189 65.46 4.60 15.00
N ASP A 190 65.46 4.78 13.68
CA ASP A 190 66.56 4.43 12.79
C ASP A 190 67.54 5.60 12.63
N ARG A 191 68.52 5.66 13.54
CA ARG A 191 69.55 6.72 13.55
C ARG A 191 70.39 6.78 12.28
N GLU A 192 70.58 5.68 11.55
CA GLU A 192 71.37 5.67 10.31
C GLU A 192 70.57 6.17 9.12
N LYS A 193 69.28 5.81 8.99
CA LYS A 193 68.40 6.44 8.01
C LYS A 193 68.25 7.94 8.29
N VAL A 194 68.04 8.35 9.55
CA VAL A 194 67.92 9.77 9.93
C VAL A 194 69.17 10.57 9.57
N ARG A 195 70.38 10.00 9.70
CA ARG A 195 71.64 10.66 9.29
C ARG A 195 71.71 10.98 7.79
N GLN A 196 71.07 10.18 6.94
CA GLN A 196 71.04 10.35 5.48
C GLN A 196 70.07 11.46 5.00
N LEU A 197 69.26 12.03 5.91
CA LEU A 197 68.28 13.06 5.60
C LEU A 197 68.83 14.50 5.76
N ASN A 198 68.11 15.46 5.18
CA ASN A 198 68.38 16.89 5.21
C ASN A 198 67.25 17.68 5.91
N LEU A 199 67.09 17.44 7.21
CA LEU A 199 66.00 17.97 8.07
C LEU A 199 65.99 19.51 8.26
N GLN A 200 66.69 20.26 7.41
CA GLN A 200 66.81 21.72 7.46
C GLN A 200 66.18 22.42 6.25
N ALA A 201 65.68 21.68 5.24
CA ALA A 201 65.15 22.27 4.01
C ALA A 201 63.89 21.55 3.51
N GLN A 202 62.72 22.18 3.65
CA GLN A 202 61.48 21.66 3.05
C GLN A 202 61.44 21.96 1.53
N GLN A 203 62.01 21.03 0.74
CA GLN A 203 62.22 21.20 -0.71
C GLN A 203 60.99 20.91 -1.59
N TYR A 204 59.79 20.91 -1.01
CA TYR A 204 58.52 20.61 -1.69
C TYR A 204 57.40 21.54 -1.20
N ARG A 205 56.24 21.49 -1.88
CA ARG A 205 54.99 22.18 -1.52
C ARG A 205 53.84 21.19 -1.52
N VAL A 206 52.82 21.42 -0.70
CA VAL A 206 51.58 20.63 -0.67
C VAL A 206 50.37 21.55 -0.87
N VAL A 207 49.49 21.15 -1.80
CA VAL A 207 48.19 21.78 -2.02
C VAL A 207 47.11 20.72 -1.83
N LEU A 208 46.10 21.00 -1.00
CA LEU A 208 44.88 20.19 -0.93
C LEU A 208 43.74 20.97 -1.58
N SER A 209 43.10 20.37 -2.59
CA SER A 209 41.93 20.93 -3.27
C SER A 209 40.69 20.14 -2.90
N PHE A 210 39.67 20.81 -2.34
CA PHE A 210 38.48 20.13 -1.84
C PHE A 210 37.17 20.94 -1.89
N ARG A 211 36.04 20.27 -1.65
CA ARG A 211 34.71 20.90 -1.52
C ARG A 211 34.56 21.70 -0.22
N SER A 212 34.06 22.94 -0.33
CA SER A 212 33.77 23.83 0.82
C SER A 212 32.96 23.18 1.95
N ASP A 213 32.15 22.19 1.60
CA ASP A 213 31.26 21.47 2.51
C ASP A 213 32.02 20.69 3.60
N PHE A 214 33.30 20.35 3.35
CA PHE A 214 34.18 19.57 4.22
C PHE A 214 35.21 20.42 4.98
N LEU A 215 35.03 21.75 5.01
CA LEU A 215 35.98 22.66 5.67
C LEU A 215 36.05 22.42 7.19
N ALA A 216 34.97 21.97 7.82
CA ALA A 216 34.95 21.70 9.26
C ALA A 216 35.82 20.48 9.63
N GLU A 217 35.77 19.42 8.82
CA GLU A 217 36.56 18.21 8.93
C GLU A 217 38.05 18.48 8.71
N VAL A 218 38.39 19.27 7.69
CA VAL A 218 39.76 19.71 7.44
C VAL A 218 40.27 20.58 8.59
N GLU A 219 39.49 21.57 9.05
CA GLU A 219 39.88 22.39 10.20
C GLU A 219 40.01 21.62 11.51
N ALA A 220 39.21 20.57 11.72
CA ALA A 220 39.34 19.70 12.89
C ALA A 220 40.66 18.92 12.85
N TRP A 221 41.01 18.37 11.68
CA TRP A 221 42.31 17.72 11.46
C TRP A 221 43.47 18.69 11.64
N GLU A 222 43.42 19.89 11.06
CA GLU A 222 44.49 20.91 11.22
C GLU A 222 44.78 21.21 12.69
N LYS A 223 43.72 21.32 13.52
CA LYS A 223 43.81 21.59 14.96
C LYS A 223 44.32 20.37 15.73
N GLN A 224 43.80 19.17 15.43
CA GLN A 224 44.23 17.91 16.07
C GLN A 224 45.70 17.57 15.77
N ALA A 225 46.12 17.75 14.52
CA ALA A 225 47.49 17.50 14.07
C ALA A 225 48.44 18.68 14.36
N ASN A 226 47.96 19.81 14.89
CA ASN A 226 48.75 21.02 15.17
C ASN A 226 49.58 21.47 13.96
N LEU A 227 48.96 21.55 12.78
CA LEU A 227 49.66 21.82 11.53
C LEU A 227 50.23 23.25 11.46
N PRO A 228 51.31 23.48 10.68
CA PRO A 228 51.83 24.84 10.46
C PRO A 228 50.75 25.73 9.85
N ARG A 229 50.85 27.04 10.08
CA ARG A 229 49.91 28.02 9.51
C ARG A 229 49.89 27.89 7.97
N ARG A 230 48.74 27.45 7.45
CA ARG A 230 48.42 27.46 6.03
C ARG A 230 48.19 28.86 5.48
N GLU A 231 48.27 28.96 4.16
CA GLU A 231 47.52 29.94 3.39
C GLU A 231 46.34 29.25 2.68
N SER A 232 45.32 29.98 2.26
CA SER A 232 44.18 29.35 1.56
C SER A 232 43.38 30.27 0.65
N LEU A 233 43.01 29.76 -0.52
CA LEU A 233 42.13 30.41 -1.48
C LEU A 233 40.73 29.78 -1.45
N HIS A 234 39.72 30.61 -1.17
CA HIS A 234 38.32 30.24 -1.36
C HIS A 234 37.88 30.63 -2.78
N LEU A 235 37.71 29.63 -3.65
CA LEU A 235 37.24 29.84 -5.02
C LEU A 235 35.73 30.03 -5.02
N THR A 236 35.27 31.21 -5.44
CA THR A 236 33.86 31.58 -5.64
C THR A 236 33.42 31.34 -7.09
N ALA A 237 32.14 31.56 -7.40
CA ALA A 237 31.65 31.57 -8.78
C ALA A 237 32.16 32.81 -9.55
N MET A 238 32.10 32.77 -10.87
CA MET A 238 32.61 33.86 -11.72
C MET A 238 31.60 35.02 -11.76
N SER A 239 32.06 36.26 -11.78
CA SER A 239 31.17 37.39 -12.09
C SER A 239 30.66 37.28 -13.54
N ARG A 240 29.55 37.96 -13.83
CA ARG A 240 29.00 38.09 -15.19
C ARG A 240 30.07 38.52 -16.21
N GLU A 241 30.94 39.46 -15.85
CA GLU A 241 31.97 40.03 -16.72
C GLU A 241 33.04 38.98 -17.05
N ARG A 242 33.60 38.33 -16.02
CA ARG A 242 34.57 37.22 -16.19
C ARG A 242 33.96 36.06 -17.00
N ALA A 243 32.67 35.76 -16.80
CA ALA A 243 31.97 34.71 -17.55
C ALA A 243 31.76 35.06 -19.04
N ILE A 244 31.48 36.33 -19.35
CA ILE A 244 31.35 36.80 -20.74
C ILE A 244 32.70 36.76 -21.45
N ASP A 245 33.76 37.25 -20.82
CA ASP A 245 35.11 37.18 -21.39
C ASP A 245 35.53 35.73 -21.65
N ALA A 246 35.34 34.84 -20.65
CA ALA A 246 35.69 33.44 -20.80
C ALA A 246 35.00 32.74 -21.97
N VAL A 247 33.69 32.99 -22.16
CA VAL A 247 32.95 32.46 -23.31
C VAL A 247 33.39 33.11 -24.61
N GLN A 248 33.53 34.44 -24.64
CA GLN A 248 33.86 35.19 -25.85
C GLN A 248 35.26 34.86 -26.38
N THR A 249 36.24 34.77 -25.49
CA THR A 249 37.66 34.54 -25.83
C THR A 249 37.91 33.07 -26.18
N ALA A 250 37.35 32.10 -25.43
CA ALA A 250 37.43 30.68 -25.81
C ALA A 250 36.64 30.38 -27.10
N GLY A 251 35.47 31.00 -27.28
CA GLY A 251 34.52 30.73 -28.35
C GLY A 251 34.67 31.58 -29.61
N ALA A 252 35.73 32.39 -29.75
CA ALA A 252 35.83 33.44 -30.77
C ALA A 252 35.57 32.95 -32.22
N ALA A 253 36.02 31.75 -32.58
CA ALA A 253 35.78 31.17 -33.89
C ALA A 253 34.32 30.70 -34.10
N VAL A 254 33.64 30.21 -33.05
CA VAL A 254 32.32 29.55 -33.15
C VAL A 254 31.13 30.42 -32.74
N LEU A 255 31.34 31.49 -31.96
CA LEU A 255 30.27 32.41 -31.55
C LEU A 255 29.93 33.43 -32.64
N ALA A 256 28.66 33.82 -32.73
CA ALA A 256 28.27 35.07 -33.40
C ALA A 256 28.46 36.28 -32.46
N PRO A 257 28.64 37.51 -32.99
CA PRO A 257 28.88 38.70 -32.18
C PRO A 257 27.79 38.95 -31.12
N GLY A 258 28.19 39.30 -29.90
CA GLY A 258 27.28 39.63 -28.80
C GLY A 258 26.54 38.46 -28.15
N VAL A 259 26.76 37.22 -28.59
CA VAL A 259 26.04 36.04 -28.06
C VAL A 259 26.60 35.54 -26.72
N ALA A 260 27.89 35.78 -26.44
CA ALA A 260 28.50 35.43 -25.15
C ALA A 260 27.74 36.04 -23.95
N ALA A 261 27.33 37.31 -24.06
CA ALA A 261 26.49 37.98 -23.07
C ALA A 261 25.14 37.26 -22.89
N GLN A 262 24.49 36.88 -23.98
CA GLN A 262 23.18 36.24 -23.95
C GLN A 262 23.23 34.83 -23.32
N ILE A 263 24.29 34.05 -23.59
CA ILE A 263 24.51 32.74 -22.95
C ILE A 263 24.67 32.90 -21.43
N VAL A 264 25.41 33.92 -21.00
CA VAL A 264 25.60 34.23 -19.57
C VAL A 264 24.30 34.73 -18.93
N ASP A 265 23.57 35.62 -19.58
CA ASP A 265 22.29 36.15 -19.08
C ASP A 265 21.19 35.08 -19.01
N PHE A 266 21.19 34.11 -19.95
CA PHE A 266 20.33 32.92 -19.91
C PHE A 266 20.60 32.06 -18.66
N LEU A 267 21.88 31.82 -18.34
CA LEU A 267 22.28 31.07 -17.14
C LEU A 267 21.91 31.80 -15.84
N LEU A 268 22.14 33.12 -15.77
CA LEU A 268 21.76 33.95 -14.62
C LEU A 268 20.23 34.04 -14.42
N SER A 269 19.46 34.01 -15.50
CA SER A 269 17.99 34.05 -15.45
C SER A 269 17.34 32.77 -14.90
N ARG A 270 18.12 31.69 -14.76
CA ARG A 270 17.61 30.35 -14.42
C ARG A 270 17.46 30.08 -12.92
N ASP A 271 18.12 30.85 -12.05
CA ASP A 271 17.94 30.74 -10.60
C ASP A 271 16.57 31.35 -10.21
N GLY A 272 15.51 30.56 -10.46
CA GLY A 272 14.09 30.95 -10.54
C GLY A 272 13.41 31.42 -9.25
N ASP A 273 14.16 31.97 -8.31
CA ASP A 273 13.64 32.63 -7.13
C ASP A 273 13.53 34.14 -7.43
N ALA A 274 12.31 34.66 -7.60
CA ALA A 274 12.10 36.10 -7.86
C ALA A 274 12.67 37.00 -6.74
N ALA A 275 12.86 36.45 -5.54
CA ALA A 275 13.53 37.07 -4.41
C ALA A 275 15.08 37.07 -4.50
N LYS A 276 15.69 36.24 -5.35
CA LYS A 276 17.15 36.12 -5.54
C LYS A 276 17.68 36.80 -6.81
N ARG A 277 17.00 37.82 -7.34
CA ARG A 277 17.47 38.70 -8.44
C ARG A 277 18.71 39.57 -8.10
N ARG A 278 19.61 39.05 -7.26
CA ARG A 278 20.94 39.57 -6.94
C ARG A 278 22.06 38.57 -7.27
N VAL A 279 21.74 37.39 -7.83
CA VAL A 279 22.77 36.48 -8.36
C VAL A 279 23.40 37.13 -9.59
N THR A 280 24.63 37.65 -9.41
CA THR A 280 25.52 38.14 -10.47
C THR A 280 26.67 37.15 -10.74
N GLU A 281 26.51 35.92 -10.24
CA GLU A 281 27.52 34.87 -10.17
C GLU A 281 27.14 33.69 -11.08
N VAL A 282 28.10 33.18 -11.84
CA VAL A 282 27.94 32.10 -12.83
C VAL A 282 28.82 30.92 -12.44
N GLU A 283 28.24 29.72 -12.42
CA GLU A 283 29.00 28.49 -12.21
C GLU A 283 29.74 28.07 -13.50
N PRO A 284 31.09 27.97 -13.49
CA PRO A 284 31.87 27.65 -14.69
C PRO A 284 31.52 26.30 -15.33
N VAL A 285 31.11 25.30 -14.53
CA VAL A 285 30.66 24.00 -15.04
C VAL A 285 29.36 24.11 -15.87
N LEU A 286 28.43 24.97 -15.46
CA LEU A 286 27.18 25.19 -16.20
C LEU A 286 27.43 26.01 -17.46
N LEU A 287 28.33 27.01 -17.37
CA LEU A 287 28.79 27.82 -18.49
C LEU A 287 29.44 26.95 -19.57
N SER A 288 30.40 26.11 -19.18
CA SER A 288 31.09 25.16 -20.06
C SER A 288 30.14 24.13 -20.66
N LEU A 289 29.19 23.57 -19.89
CA LEU A 289 28.19 22.63 -20.42
C LEU A 289 27.21 23.29 -21.40
N CYS A 290 26.71 24.49 -21.10
CA CYS A 290 25.82 25.22 -21.98
C CYS A 290 26.48 25.51 -23.33
N CYS A 291 27.71 26.03 -23.31
CA CYS A 291 28.47 26.31 -24.53
C CYS A 291 28.84 25.02 -25.29
N TYR A 292 29.17 23.93 -24.59
CA TYR A 292 29.40 22.62 -25.20
C TYR A 292 28.14 22.07 -25.91
N GLN A 293 26.97 22.12 -25.29
CA GLN A 293 25.72 21.70 -25.94
C GLN A 293 25.37 22.56 -27.16
N LEU A 294 25.46 23.89 -27.04
CA LEU A 294 25.31 24.81 -28.18
C LEU A 294 26.29 24.47 -29.31
N ASN A 295 27.54 24.13 -28.97
CA ASN A 295 28.55 23.75 -29.94
C ASN A 295 28.27 22.40 -30.65
N LEU A 296 27.59 21.46 -29.99
CA LEU A 296 27.12 20.23 -30.63
C LEU A 296 25.95 20.49 -31.59
N VAL A 297 25.01 21.37 -31.23
CA VAL A 297 23.78 21.59 -32.02
C VAL A 297 23.99 22.58 -33.18
N ARG A 298 25.00 23.46 -33.14
CA ARG A 298 25.31 24.42 -34.23
C ARG A 298 25.66 23.76 -35.59
N GLY A 299 26.12 22.50 -35.57
CA GLY A 299 26.69 21.83 -36.74
C GLY A 299 27.87 22.61 -37.32
N ALA A 300 27.79 22.96 -38.60
CA ALA A 300 28.80 23.81 -39.26
C ALA A 300 28.57 25.33 -39.07
N GLY A 301 27.42 25.74 -38.51
CA GLY A 301 27.10 27.15 -38.28
C GLY A 301 27.81 27.77 -37.07
N LYS A 302 27.64 29.08 -36.87
CA LYS A 302 28.01 29.74 -35.61
C LYS A 302 26.90 29.57 -34.57
N ILE A 303 27.25 29.62 -33.29
CA ILE A 303 26.31 29.73 -32.17
C ILE A 303 25.73 31.14 -32.20
N ASP A 304 24.43 31.24 -32.48
CA ASP A 304 23.70 32.50 -32.55
C ASP A 304 22.59 32.61 -31.48
N ALA A 305 21.94 33.77 -31.41
CA ALA A 305 20.84 34.03 -30.49
C ALA A 305 19.61 33.11 -30.73
N LYS A 306 19.39 32.67 -31.97
CA LYS A 306 18.27 31.78 -32.34
C LYS A 306 18.52 30.35 -31.88
N LEU A 307 19.77 29.89 -31.94
CA LEU A 307 20.19 28.60 -31.38
C LEU A 307 20.04 28.58 -29.86
N LEU A 308 20.42 29.67 -29.17
CA LEU A 308 20.21 29.82 -27.72
C LEU A 308 18.72 29.79 -27.33
N GLN A 309 17.84 30.44 -28.10
CA GLN A 309 16.38 30.36 -27.91
C GLN A 309 15.80 28.94 -28.07
N GLY A 310 16.54 28.01 -28.69
CA GLY A 310 16.17 26.60 -28.79
C GLY A 310 16.62 25.73 -27.61
N VAL A 311 17.37 26.26 -26.63
CA VAL A 311 17.83 25.51 -25.47
C VAL A 311 16.73 25.43 -24.42
N GLY A 312 16.39 24.21 -23.99
CA GLY A 312 15.40 23.98 -22.93
C GLY A 312 15.90 24.44 -21.55
N GLU A 313 14.96 24.75 -20.66
CA GLU A 313 15.24 25.41 -19.37
C GLU A 313 16.26 24.65 -18.49
N ASP A 314 16.21 23.30 -18.46
CA ASP A 314 17.21 22.51 -17.74
C ASP A 314 18.25 21.84 -18.66
N ILE A 315 19.37 22.54 -18.82
CA ILE A 315 20.64 22.12 -19.41
C ILE A 315 21.11 20.73 -18.91
N LEU A 316 21.03 20.45 -17.60
CA LEU A 316 21.58 19.22 -17.03
C LEU A 316 20.66 18.01 -17.29
N LYS A 317 19.34 18.18 -17.13
CA LYS A 317 18.35 17.15 -17.54
C LYS A 317 18.38 16.90 -19.04
N GLY A 318 18.49 17.97 -19.84
CA GLY A 318 18.68 17.90 -21.28
C GLY A 318 19.92 17.08 -21.63
N PHE A 319 21.08 17.45 -21.08
CA PHE A 319 22.33 16.72 -21.29
C PHE A 319 22.23 15.23 -20.91
N TYR A 320 21.66 14.89 -19.75
CA TYR A 320 21.49 13.49 -19.32
C TYR A 320 20.63 12.68 -20.30
N ARG A 321 19.45 13.19 -20.66
CA ARG A 321 18.54 12.55 -21.62
C ARG A 321 19.16 12.42 -23.02
N ASP A 322 19.82 13.48 -23.48
CA ASP A 322 20.40 13.51 -24.83
C ASP A 322 21.65 12.61 -24.92
N ALA A 323 22.41 12.47 -23.82
CA ALA A 323 23.50 11.50 -23.71
C ALA A 323 23.01 10.03 -23.75
N LEU A 324 21.82 9.74 -23.19
CA LEU A 324 21.18 8.41 -23.23
C LEU A 324 20.43 8.11 -24.53
N LYS A 325 20.33 9.08 -25.46
CA LYS A 325 19.50 8.94 -26.66
C LYS A 325 19.95 7.77 -27.54
N GLY A 326 19.05 6.81 -27.77
CA GLY A 326 19.28 5.61 -28.58
C GLY A 326 19.91 4.43 -27.84
N MET A 327 20.00 4.47 -26.51
CA MET A 327 20.47 3.37 -25.67
C MET A 327 19.29 2.58 -25.07
N GLU A 328 19.53 1.34 -24.63
CA GLU A 328 18.50 0.51 -24.00
C GLU A 328 18.18 1.00 -22.56
N PRO A 329 16.94 0.81 -22.05
CA PRO A 329 16.56 1.25 -20.70
C PRO A 329 17.45 0.72 -19.56
N ARG A 330 18.06 -0.47 -19.71
CA ARG A 330 19.03 -1.01 -18.73
C ARG A 330 20.22 -0.08 -18.48
N VAL A 331 20.60 0.75 -19.47
CA VAL A 331 21.73 1.68 -19.36
C VAL A 331 21.43 2.82 -18.38
N SER A 332 20.22 3.40 -18.43
CA SER A 332 19.83 4.43 -17.46
C SER A 332 19.68 3.82 -16.07
N VAL A 333 19.01 2.67 -15.95
CA VAL A 333 18.89 1.91 -14.69
C VAL A 333 20.26 1.60 -14.08
N PHE A 334 21.24 1.15 -14.87
CA PHE A 334 22.59 0.90 -14.37
C PHE A 334 23.22 2.17 -13.77
N ILE A 335 23.15 3.30 -14.49
CA ILE A 335 23.71 4.59 -14.05
C ILE A 335 23.00 5.10 -12.77
N GLU A 336 21.68 5.02 -12.76
CA GLU A 336 20.80 5.49 -11.69
C GLU A 336 20.94 4.71 -10.38
N GLU A 337 21.13 3.40 -10.48
CA GLU A 337 21.20 2.51 -9.32
C GLU A 337 22.64 2.27 -8.84
N ASN A 338 23.65 2.35 -9.73
CA ASN A 338 25.05 2.01 -9.38
C ASN A 338 26.03 3.19 -9.33
N LEU A 339 25.79 4.31 -10.03
CA LEU A 339 26.79 5.41 -10.16
C LEU A 339 26.51 6.64 -9.28
N ILE A 340 25.52 6.57 -8.39
CA ILE A 340 25.26 7.57 -7.35
C ILE A 340 25.21 6.92 -5.96
N LEU A 341 25.71 7.63 -4.94
CA LEU A 341 25.72 7.17 -3.55
C LEU A 341 24.87 8.09 -2.68
N GLY A 342 23.73 7.56 -2.21
CA GLY A 342 22.74 8.31 -1.45
C GLY A 342 22.12 9.43 -2.26
N GLU A 343 22.23 10.67 -1.77
CA GLU A 343 21.66 11.86 -2.42
C GLU A 343 22.69 12.88 -2.96
N ARG A 344 23.98 12.77 -2.59
CA ARG A 344 24.93 13.89 -2.68
C ARG A 344 26.28 13.58 -3.34
N TYR A 345 26.58 12.30 -3.52
CA TYR A 345 27.89 11.84 -3.96
C TYR A 345 27.75 10.96 -5.20
N ARG A 346 28.76 11.00 -6.06
CA ARG A 346 28.94 9.99 -7.10
C ARG A 346 29.38 8.69 -6.46
N ASN A 347 28.96 7.57 -7.02
CA ASN A 347 29.62 6.29 -6.77
C ASN A 347 30.63 6.00 -7.89
N SER A 348 31.59 5.12 -7.60
CA SER A 348 32.67 4.73 -8.51
C SER A 348 32.66 3.20 -8.61
N TYR A 349 32.40 2.67 -9.80
CA TYR A 349 32.12 1.25 -10.03
C TYR A 349 33.28 0.56 -10.77
N PRO A 350 33.62 -0.72 -10.50
CA PRO A 350 34.69 -1.41 -11.21
C PRO A 350 34.42 -1.49 -12.72
N ARG A 351 35.39 -1.15 -13.59
CA ARG A 351 35.17 -1.21 -15.05
C ARG A 351 34.84 -2.62 -15.52
N ALA A 352 35.49 -3.64 -14.96
CA ALA A 352 35.23 -5.04 -15.30
C ALA A 352 33.76 -5.42 -15.03
N ALA A 353 33.25 -5.12 -13.83
CA ALA A 353 31.86 -5.37 -13.46
C ALA A 353 30.86 -4.48 -14.24
N ALA A 354 31.24 -3.24 -14.61
CA ALA A 354 30.39 -2.34 -15.37
C ALA A 354 30.04 -2.89 -16.77
N VAL A 355 30.91 -3.72 -17.36
CA VAL A 355 30.71 -4.33 -18.69
C VAL A 355 30.29 -5.80 -18.64
N GLU A 356 29.84 -6.28 -17.47
CA GLU A 356 29.27 -7.63 -17.34
C GLU A 356 27.89 -7.75 -18.03
N PRO A 357 27.51 -8.94 -18.54
CA PRO A 357 26.24 -9.15 -19.23
C PRO A 357 25.02 -8.72 -18.39
N GLY A 358 24.29 -7.72 -18.89
CA GLY A 358 23.12 -7.12 -18.25
C GLY A 358 23.35 -5.69 -17.74
N ASN A 359 24.61 -5.27 -17.53
CA ASN A 359 24.97 -3.90 -17.18
C ASN A 359 25.14 -3.05 -18.46
N LEU A 360 26.37 -2.61 -18.78
CA LEU A 360 26.70 -1.92 -20.02
C LEU A 360 27.42 -2.86 -21.00
N THR A 361 27.36 -2.55 -22.29
CA THR A 361 28.34 -3.07 -23.26
C THR A 361 29.57 -2.16 -23.33
N GLU A 362 30.69 -2.66 -23.84
CA GLU A 362 31.89 -1.85 -24.11
C GLU A 362 31.61 -0.70 -25.10
N ASP A 363 30.75 -0.94 -26.11
CA ASP A 363 30.34 0.10 -27.07
C ASP A 363 29.49 1.20 -26.41
N GLU A 364 28.55 0.83 -25.53
CA GLU A 364 27.76 1.81 -24.75
C GLU A 364 28.64 2.59 -23.77
N LEU A 365 29.57 1.93 -23.07
CA LEU A 365 30.52 2.61 -22.18
C LEU A 365 31.43 3.57 -22.96
N GLY A 366 31.92 3.17 -24.13
CA GLY A 366 32.70 4.00 -25.03
C GLY A 366 31.91 5.22 -25.53
N GLU A 367 30.68 5.01 -25.99
CA GLU A 367 29.80 6.08 -26.48
C GLU A 367 29.36 7.02 -25.35
N LEU A 368 29.09 6.52 -24.13
CA LEU A 368 28.78 7.34 -22.94
C LEU A 368 29.97 8.18 -22.48
N THR A 369 31.20 7.65 -22.61
CA THR A 369 32.44 8.37 -22.30
C THR A 369 32.69 9.46 -23.36
N LYS A 370 32.52 9.13 -24.65
CA LYS A 370 32.61 10.06 -25.79
C LYS A 370 31.55 11.17 -25.74
N ARG A 371 30.33 10.87 -25.27
CA ARG A 371 29.26 11.84 -24.95
C ARG A 371 29.51 12.61 -23.65
N ARG A 372 30.61 12.34 -22.95
CA ARG A 372 31.05 12.96 -21.69
C ARG A 372 30.04 12.83 -20.53
N LEU A 373 29.18 11.80 -20.51
CA LEU A 373 28.32 11.54 -19.34
C LEU A 373 29.08 10.77 -18.25
N LEU A 374 29.80 9.74 -18.69
CA LEU A 374 30.69 8.92 -17.86
C LEU A 374 32.16 9.28 -18.12
N ARG A 375 33.03 8.84 -17.21
CA ARG A 375 34.46 8.73 -17.44
C ARG A 375 34.99 7.42 -16.86
N VAL A 376 36.10 6.93 -17.40
CA VAL A 376 36.87 5.84 -16.80
C VAL A 376 38.08 6.47 -16.09
N ASP A 377 38.15 6.36 -14.77
CA ASP A 377 39.37 6.72 -14.04
C ASP A 377 40.36 5.55 -14.07
N PRO A 378 41.58 5.73 -14.60
CA PRO A 378 42.64 4.71 -14.55
C PRO A 378 43.40 4.68 -13.21
N GLN A 379 43.21 5.65 -12.31
CA GLN A 379 43.90 5.73 -11.03
C GLN A 379 43.25 4.79 -9.99
N GLY A 380 44.06 4.05 -9.22
CA GLY A 380 43.58 3.05 -8.25
C GLY A 380 43.76 1.58 -8.64
N GLY A 381 44.63 1.27 -9.61
CA GLY A 381 45.09 -0.08 -9.96
C GLY A 381 44.11 -0.89 -10.83
N GLU A 382 42.82 -0.84 -10.48
CA GLU A 382 41.71 -1.31 -11.31
C GLU A 382 40.97 -0.08 -11.87
N PRO A 383 40.81 0.07 -13.20
CA PRO A 383 40.06 1.19 -13.76
C PRO A 383 38.60 1.20 -13.32
N ARG A 384 38.03 2.39 -13.06
CA ARG A 384 36.67 2.55 -12.52
C ARG A 384 35.80 3.49 -13.36
N VAL A 385 34.53 3.12 -13.53
CA VAL A 385 33.50 3.92 -14.19
C VAL A 385 32.81 4.81 -13.18
N GLU A 386 32.67 6.10 -13.48
CA GLU A 386 31.93 7.06 -12.65
C GLU A 386 31.25 8.15 -13.51
N LEU A 387 30.25 8.82 -12.95
CA LEU A 387 29.70 10.06 -13.53
C LEU A 387 30.81 11.12 -13.63
N ILE A 388 30.86 11.84 -14.75
CA ILE A 388 31.96 12.79 -15.02
C ILE A 388 32.08 13.91 -13.97
N HIS A 389 30.96 14.34 -13.37
CA HIS A 389 30.91 15.45 -12.40
C HIS A 389 29.70 15.34 -11.45
N ASP A 390 29.89 15.70 -10.17
CA ASP A 390 28.86 15.75 -9.11
C ASP A 390 27.52 16.38 -9.50
N ARG A 391 27.48 17.37 -10.41
CA ARG A 391 26.25 18.09 -10.76
C ARG A 391 25.20 17.19 -11.45
N LEU A 392 25.64 16.05 -11.98
CA LEU A 392 24.75 15.01 -12.50
C LEU A 392 24.04 14.22 -11.39
N VAL A 393 24.58 14.13 -10.17
CA VAL A 393 24.03 13.29 -9.09
C VAL A 393 22.57 13.67 -8.78
N GLY A 394 22.27 14.98 -8.75
CA GLY A 394 20.91 15.47 -8.52
C GLY A 394 19.94 15.06 -9.62
N VAL A 395 20.35 15.18 -10.89
CA VAL A 395 19.54 14.83 -12.08
C VAL A 395 19.36 13.32 -12.23
N VAL A 396 20.42 12.54 -12.03
CA VAL A 396 20.36 11.07 -12.07
C VAL A 396 19.47 10.53 -10.95
N ARG A 397 19.55 11.11 -9.74
CA ARG A 397 18.63 10.81 -8.63
C ARG A 397 17.19 11.15 -9.01
N GLU A 398 16.93 12.34 -9.55
CA GLU A 398 15.58 12.78 -9.90
C GLU A 398 14.97 11.91 -11.01
N ALA A 399 15.73 11.57 -12.05
CA ALA A 399 15.29 10.63 -13.10
C ALA A 399 14.99 9.23 -12.55
N ARG A 400 15.83 8.71 -11.64
CA ARG A 400 15.58 7.43 -10.95
C ARG A 400 14.30 7.47 -10.13
N ASP A 401 14.10 8.53 -9.36
CA ASP A 401 12.98 8.66 -8.44
C ASP A 401 11.66 8.94 -9.21
N GLU A 402 11.71 9.66 -10.34
CA GLU A 402 10.63 9.76 -11.33
C GLU A 402 10.29 8.40 -11.96
N ARG A 403 11.30 7.65 -12.44
CA ARG A 403 11.10 6.30 -13.02
C ARG A 403 10.46 5.35 -12.01
N ARG A 404 10.98 5.27 -10.79
CA ARG A 404 10.45 4.42 -9.72
C ARG A 404 9.01 4.79 -9.35
N ALA A 405 8.64 6.07 -9.42
CA ALA A 405 7.25 6.51 -9.23
C ALA A 405 6.33 6.07 -10.39
N GLN A 406 6.81 6.07 -11.63
CA GLN A 406 6.08 5.56 -12.79
C GLN A 406 5.92 4.03 -12.73
N GLU A 407 6.98 3.30 -12.36
CA GLU A 407 6.96 1.85 -12.13
C GLU A 407 5.94 1.45 -11.05
N ALA A 408 5.94 2.16 -9.90
CA ALA A 408 4.98 1.94 -8.83
C ALA A 408 3.53 2.21 -9.27
N LEU A 409 3.28 3.32 -9.97
CA LEU A 409 1.95 3.66 -10.49
C LEU A 409 1.46 2.62 -11.53
N GLN A 410 2.35 2.06 -12.34
CA GLN A 410 2.01 1.00 -13.28
C GLN A 410 1.67 -0.31 -12.57
N GLN A 411 2.44 -0.69 -11.54
CA GLN A 411 2.13 -1.86 -10.70
C GLN A 411 0.78 -1.70 -9.95
N GLU A 412 0.48 -0.51 -9.42
CA GLU A 412 -0.83 -0.22 -8.81
C GLU A 412 -1.99 -0.36 -9.80
N ARG A 413 -1.81 0.07 -11.05
CA ARG A 413 -2.80 -0.10 -12.13
C ARG A 413 -3.01 -1.56 -12.50
N GLU A 414 -1.94 -2.32 -12.67
CA GLU A 414 -2.00 -3.75 -13.00
C GLU A 414 -2.67 -4.56 -11.88
N GLN A 415 -2.36 -4.25 -10.61
CA GLN A 415 -3.05 -4.84 -9.46
C GLN A 415 -4.53 -4.46 -9.39
N ALA A 416 -4.88 -3.20 -9.68
CA ALA A 416 -6.27 -2.74 -9.74
C ALA A 416 -7.06 -3.42 -10.88
N GLU A 417 -6.45 -3.58 -12.07
CA GLU A 417 -7.04 -4.33 -13.17
C GLU A 417 -7.23 -5.81 -12.84
N ALA A 418 -6.21 -6.47 -12.26
CA ALA A 418 -6.31 -7.87 -11.86
C ALA A 418 -7.45 -8.08 -10.84
N LYS A 419 -7.51 -7.22 -9.80
CA LYS A 419 -8.61 -7.23 -8.82
C LYS A 419 -9.97 -7.00 -9.46
N ALA A 420 -10.09 -6.04 -10.39
CA ALA A 420 -11.33 -5.77 -11.11
C ALA A 420 -11.76 -6.91 -12.05
N ARG A 421 -10.83 -7.71 -12.59
CA ARG A 421 -11.15 -8.95 -13.33
C ARG A 421 -11.74 -10.00 -12.40
N THR A 422 -11.06 -10.29 -11.29
CA THR A 422 -11.55 -11.26 -10.28
C THR A 422 -12.91 -10.86 -9.69
N GLU A 423 -13.15 -9.57 -9.43
CA GLU A 423 -14.45 -9.07 -8.97
C GLU A 423 -15.56 -9.26 -10.01
N ARG A 424 -15.27 -9.10 -11.31
CA ARG A 424 -16.22 -9.37 -12.40
C ARG A 424 -16.52 -10.86 -12.53
N GLU A 425 -15.50 -11.71 -12.47
CA GLU A 425 -15.65 -13.17 -12.52
C GLU A 425 -16.50 -13.68 -11.34
N GLN A 426 -16.27 -13.17 -10.13
CA GLN A 426 -17.08 -13.47 -8.95
C GLN A 426 -18.52 -12.97 -9.08
N ALA A 427 -18.73 -11.76 -9.61
CA ALA A 427 -20.07 -11.22 -9.85
C ALA A 427 -20.85 -12.02 -10.91
N GLU A 428 -20.19 -12.48 -11.98
CA GLU A 428 -20.80 -13.33 -13.01
C GLU A 428 -21.17 -14.72 -12.46
N GLN A 429 -20.25 -15.36 -11.70
CA GLN A 429 -20.54 -16.62 -11.01
C GLN A 429 -21.70 -16.48 -10.01
N ALA A 430 -21.75 -15.38 -9.25
CA ALA A 430 -22.86 -15.09 -8.33
C ALA A 430 -24.19 -14.90 -9.08
N ALA A 431 -24.19 -14.18 -10.21
CA ALA A 431 -25.38 -13.99 -11.05
C ALA A 431 -25.87 -15.28 -11.70
N LEU A 432 -24.96 -16.17 -12.12
CA LEU A 432 -25.31 -17.51 -12.62
C LEU A 432 -25.93 -18.37 -11.50
N ALA A 433 -25.28 -18.43 -10.32
CA ALA A 433 -25.80 -19.16 -9.17
C ALA A 433 -27.16 -18.61 -8.67
N GLN A 434 -27.40 -17.30 -8.77
CA GLN A 434 -28.71 -16.70 -8.49
C GLN A 434 -29.76 -17.16 -9.51
N ARG A 435 -29.46 -17.12 -10.81
CA ARG A 435 -30.38 -17.60 -11.87
C ARG A 435 -30.73 -19.08 -11.71
N GLU A 436 -29.80 -19.92 -11.25
CA GLU A 436 -30.09 -21.32 -10.92
C GLU A 436 -31.01 -21.46 -9.71
N ARG A 437 -30.76 -20.71 -8.62
CA ARG A 437 -31.65 -20.68 -7.45
C ARG A 437 -33.07 -20.22 -7.80
N GLU A 438 -33.19 -19.21 -8.65
CA GLU A 438 -34.49 -18.72 -9.15
C GLU A 438 -35.23 -19.79 -9.98
N ARG A 439 -34.53 -20.49 -10.88
CA ARG A 439 -35.10 -21.62 -11.64
C ARG A 439 -35.56 -22.77 -10.73
N LEU A 440 -34.76 -23.13 -9.72
CA LEU A 440 -35.11 -24.17 -8.75
C LEU A 440 -36.35 -23.77 -7.93
N ALA A 441 -36.39 -22.53 -7.42
CA ALA A 441 -37.54 -22.00 -6.69
C ALA A 441 -38.82 -21.94 -7.54
N GLN A 442 -38.71 -21.60 -8.82
CA GLN A 442 -39.84 -21.65 -9.77
C GLN A 442 -40.36 -23.08 -9.95
N ALA A 443 -39.47 -24.05 -10.20
CA ALA A 443 -39.84 -25.46 -10.34
C ALA A 443 -40.48 -26.05 -9.06
N GLU A 444 -40.02 -25.65 -7.87
CA GLU A 444 -40.65 -26.01 -6.60
C GLU A 444 -42.03 -25.36 -6.42
N ALA A 445 -42.18 -24.08 -6.77
CA ALA A 445 -43.46 -23.37 -6.71
C ALA A 445 -44.51 -23.98 -7.66
N GLU A 446 -44.12 -24.45 -8.84
CA GLU A 446 -44.99 -25.19 -9.77
C GLU A 446 -45.38 -26.56 -9.21
N ARG A 447 -44.43 -27.34 -8.69
CA ARG A 447 -44.70 -28.61 -8.01
C ARG A 447 -45.66 -28.42 -6.81
N GLY A 448 -45.51 -27.34 -6.05
CA GLY A 448 -46.42 -26.94 -4.97
C GLY A 448 -47.81 -26.48 -5.45
N ARG A 449 -47.92 -25.94 -6.67
CA ARG A 449 -49.19 -25.58 -7.31
C ARG A 449 -49.95 -26.83 -7.77
N LEU A 450 -49.25 -27.76 -8.42
CA LEU A 450 -49.78 -29.06 -8.87
C LEU A 450 -50.23 -29.95 -7.69
N ARG A 451 -49.47 -29.99 -6.59
CA ARG A 451 -49.87 -30.71 -5.37
C ARG A 451 -51.21 -30.21 -4.80
N ARG A 452 -51.38 -28.89 -4.69
CA ARG A 452 -52.65 -28.28 -4.22
C ARG A 452 -53.82 -28.59 -5.16
N TRP A 453 -53.62 -28.50 -6.48
CA TRP A 453 -54.63 -28.88 -7.47
C TRP A 453 -55.06 -30.35 -7.34
N ARG A 454 -54.10 -31.27 -7.20
CA ARG A 454 -54.39 -32.70 -7.00
C ARG A 454 -55.15 -32.96 -5.70
N GLN A 455 -54.82 -32.27 -4.61
CA GLN A 455 -55.53 -32.39 -3.33
C GLN A 455 -56.98 -31.88 -3.43
N GLY A 456 -57.21 -30.73 -4.07
CA GLY A 456 -58.56 -30.20 -4.30
C GLY A 456 -59.43 -31.13 -5.17
N LEU A 457 -58.82 -31.73 -6.21
CA LEU A 457 -59.53 -32.67 -7.10
C LEU A 457 -59.91 -33.98 -6.38
N ILE A 458 -59.03 -34.51 -5.51
CA ILE A 458 -59.35 -35.67 -4.66
C ILE A 458 -60.51 -35.34 -3.69
N ALA A 459 -60.51 -34.15 -3.08
CA ALA A 459 -61.60 -33.72 -2.20
C ALA A 459 -62.94 -33.60 -2.93
N ALA A 460 -62.96 -33.06 -4.16
CA ALA A 460 -64.17 -32.96 -4.97
C ALA A 460 -64.76 -34.34 -5.32
N VAL A 461 -63.91 -35.33 -5.65
CA VAL A 461 -64.36 -36.71 -5.91
C VAL A 461 -64.96 -37.35 -4.66
N ALA A 462 -64.39 -37.13 -3.47
CA ALA A 462 -64.92 -37.66 -2.22
C ALA A 462 -66.34 -37.14 -1.91
N VAL A 463 -66.61 -35.85 -2.19
CA VAL A 463 -67.95 -35.24 -2.02
C VAL A 463 -68.96 -35.85 -2.99
N LEU A 464 -68.59 -36.08 -4.26
CA LEU A 464 -69.45 -36.73 -5.26
C LEU A 464 -69.81 -38.17 -4.86
N VAL A 465 -68.86 -38.93 -4.34
CA VAL A 465 -69.12 -40.29 -3.83
C VAL A 465 -70.11 -40.26 -2.66
N ALA A 466 -69.93 -39.36 -1.69
CA ALA A 466 -70.85 -39.23 -0.56
C ALA A 466 -72.29 -38.88 -0.99
N LEU A 467 -72.45 -37.95 -1.94
CA LEU A 467 -73.75 -37.59 -2.51
C LEU A 467 -74.43 -38.77 -3.23
N SER A 468 -73.67 -39.57 -3.98
CA SER A 468 -74.20 -40.74 -4.68
C SER A 468 -74.72 -41.82 -3.74
N GLY A 469 -74.06 -42.04 -2.59
CA GLY A 469 -74.50 -43.00 -1.58
C GLY A 469 -75.85 -42.64 -0.94
N GLY A 470 -76.07 -41.36 -0.63
CA GLY A 470 -77.33 -40.88 -0.04
C GLY A 470 -78.54 -41.08 -0.97
N LEU A 471 -78.36 -40.86 -2.27
CA LEU A 471 -79.40 -41.07 -3.29
C LEU A 471 -79.80 -42.55 -3.44
N ILE A 472 -78.83 -43.48 -3.33
CA ILE A 472 -79.10 -44.92 -3.42
C ILE A 472 -79.90 -45.40 -2.20
N TRP A 473 -79.54 -44.94 -1.00
CA TRP A 473 -80.25 -45.30 0.24
C TRP A 473 -81.72 -44.83 0.22
N SER A 474 -81.96 -43.57 -0.13
CA SER A 474 -83.30 -42.97 -0.20
C SER A 474 -84.26 -43.74 -1.12
N ARG A 475 -83.77 -44.30 -2.23
CA ARG A 475 -84.61 -44.96 -3.23
C ARG A 475 -85.09 -46.36 -2.81
N ASN A 476 -84.39 -47.01 -1.87
CA ASN A 476 -84.65 -48.39 -1.48
C ASN A 476 -85.79 -48.53 -0.46
N GLU A 477 -86.02 -47.50 0.36
CA GLU A 477 -87.02 -47.54 1.44
C GLU A 477 -88.45 -47.34 0.92
N LEU A 478 -88.61 -46.54 -0.15
CA LEU A 478 -89.91 -46.31 -0.82
C LEU A 478 -90.52 -47.59 -1.42
N GLY A 479 -89.68 -48.53 -1.89
CA GLY A 479 -90.17 -49.75 -2.54
C GLY A 479 -90.92 -50.73 -1.63
N ARG A 480 -90.77 -50.61 -0.30
CA ARG A 480 -91.41 -51.52 0.66
C ARG A 480 -92.89 -51.20 0.93
N SER A 481 -93.33 -49.95 0.73
CA SER A 481 -94.68 -49.51 1.10
C SER A 481 -95.76 -49.93 0.10
N GLU A 482 -95.48 -49.90 -1.20
CA GLU A 482 -96.44 -50.28 -2.25
C GLU A 482 -96.87 -51.75 -2.20
N ALA A 483 -95.96 -52.65 -1.82
CA ALA A 483 -96.20 -54.09 -1.85
C ALA A 483 -97.27 -54.53 -0.83
N GLY A 484 -97.25 -53.94 0.38
CA GLY A 484 -98.20 -54.28 1.44
C GLY A 484 -99.64 -53.86 1.14
N LEU A 485 -99.84 -52.75 0.42
CA LEU A 485 -101.18 -52.20 0.20
C LEU A 485 -102.02 -53.02 -0.79
N LYS A 486 -101.38 -53.60 -1.82
CA LYS A 486 -102.07 -54.36 -2.89
C LYS A 486 -102.64 -55.69 -2.38
N ALA A 487 -101.89 -56.40 -1.52
CA ALA A 487 -102.31 -57.69 -0.96
C ALA A 487 -103.56 -57.60 -0.05
N ALA A 488 -103.76 -56.47 0.64
CA ALA A 488 -104.93 -56.26 1.49
C ALA A 488 -106.23 -56.07 0.68
N LEU A 489 -106.14 -55.46 -0.50
CA LEU A 489 -107.31 -55.08 -1.31
C LEU A 489 -107.99 -56.30 -1.98
N GLU A 490 -107.19 -57.24 -2.51
CA GLU A 490 -107.72 -58.45 -3.16
C GLU A 490 -108.43 -59.41 -2.19
N LEU A 491 -108.09 -59.37 -0.90
CA LEU A 491 -108.72 -60.21 0.12
C LEU A 491 -110.13 -59.71 0.49
N ALA A 492 -110.36 -58.41 0.37
CA ALA A 492 -111.65 -57.78 0.72
C ALA A 492 -112.73 -58.02 -0.35
N THR A 493 -112.39 -57.83 -1.63
CA THR A 493 -113.37 -57.98 -2.74
C THR A 493 -113.92 -59.41 -2.85
N ARG A 494 -113.06 -60.43 -2.76
CA ARG A 494 -113.49 -61.84 -2.82
C ARG A 494 -114.45 -62.23 -1.68
N LYS A 495 -114.38 -61.54 -0.52
CA LYS A 495 -115.30 -61.77 0.60
C LYS A 495 -116.65 -61.09 0.42
N SER A 496 -116.73 -59.94 -0.28
CA SER A 496 -118.01 -59.30 -0.58
C SER A 496 -118.83 -60.07 -1.62
N GLU A 497 -118.20 -60.60 -2.66
CA GLU A 497 -118.88 -61.35 -3.74
C GLU A 497 -119.59 -62.61 -3.20
N ALA A 498 -118.96 -63.32 -2.26
CA ALA A 498 -119.54 -64.49 -1.60
C ALA A 498 -120.76 -64.18 -0.71
N ALA A 499 -120.88 -62.95 -0.20
CA ALA A 499 -122.02 -62.55 0.64
C ALA A 499 -123.30 -62.31 -0.18
N GLU A 500 -123.15 -61.75 -1.38
CA GLU A 500 -124.30 -61.42 -2.25
C GLU A 500 -124.96 -62.67 -2.86
N GLN A 501 -124.23 -63.78 -3.04
CA GLN A 501 -124.84 -65.07 -3.42
C GLN A 501 -125.77 -65.60 -2.32
N VAL A 502 -125.28 -65.72 -1.09
CA VAL A 502 -126.04 -66.26 0.06
C VAL A 502 -127.32 -65.45 0.33
N ALA A 503 -127.23 -64.11 0.21
CA ALA A 503 -128.37 -63.22 0.39
C ALA A 503 -129.47 -63.39 -0.69
N ASN A 504 -129.14 -63.88 -1.88
CA ASN A 504 -130.09 -64.11 -2.96
C ASN A 504 -130.76 -65.50 -2.88
N GLU A 505 -130.03 -66.54 -2.48
CA GLU A 505 -130.64 -67.87 -2.24
C GLU A 505 -131.72 -67.81 -1.14
N ALA A 506 -131.46 -67.07 -0.07
CA ALA A 506 -132.41 -66.87 1.04
C ALA A 506 -133.74 -66.21 0.63
N ARG A 507 -133.80 -65.51 -0.51
CA ARG A 507 -135.02 -64.83 -1.00
C ARG A 507 -135.98 -65.74 -1.79
N GLY A 508 -135.57 -66.97 -2.13
CA GLY A 508 -136.41 -67.93 -2.86
C GLY A 508 -137.28 -68.86 -2.00
N ALA A 509 -136.90 -69.09 -0.74
CA ALA A 509 -137.45 -70.16 0.10
C ALA A 509 -138.68 -69.72 0.93
N VAL A 510 -139.85 -69.63 0.30
CA VAL A 510 -141.10 -69.15 0.93
C VAL A 510 -141.81 -70.19 1.83
N LEU A 511 -141.43 -71.47 1.77
CA LEU A 511 -142.07 -72.56 2.52
C LEU A 511 -141.03 -73.53 3.12
N ALA A 512 -140.61 -73.29 4.37
CA ALA A 512 -139.68 -74.13 5.11
C ALA A 512 -140.07 -74.21 6.60
N SER A 513 -139.58 -75.24 7.30
CA SER A 513 -139.92 -75.53 8.70
C SER A 513 -139.05 -74.76 9.72
N SER A 514 -139.44 -74.79 11.00
CA SER A 514 -138.74 -74.07 12.08
C SER A 514 -137.25 -74.43 12.23
N GLY A 515 -136.83 -75.62 11.78
CA GLY A 515 -135.42 -76.03 11.78
C GLY A 515 -134.54 -75.36 10.71
N GLU A 516 -135.12 -74.64 9.75
CA GLU A 516 -134.39 -73.97 8.67
C GLU A 516 -134.15 -72.49 8.99
N LEU A 517 -135.14 -71.81 9.59
CA LEU A 517 -135.03 -70.42 10.07
C LEU A 517 -133.85 -70.22 11.03
N ALA A 518 -133.61 -71.18 11.93
CA ALA A 518 -132.45 -71.15 12.83
C ALA A 518 -131.12 -71.16 12.06
N LYS A 519 -130.97 -72.01 11.03
CA LYS A 519 -129.75 -72.07 10.21
C LYS A 519 -129.49 -70.76 9.47
N VAL A 520 -130.54 -70.15 8.90
CA VAL A 520 -130.44 -68.87 8.18
C VAL A 520 -130.01 -67.74 9.13
N ARG A 521 -130.61 -67.67 10.33
CA ARG A 521 -130.22 -66.71 11.36
C ARG A 521 -128.77 -66.88 11.79
N ASP A 522 -128.37 -68.10 12.11
CA ASP A 522 -127.03 -68.39 12.66
C ASP A 522 -125.94 -68.16 11.57
N ALA A 523 -126.25 -68.40 10.29
CA ALA A 523 -125.40 -68.05 9.16
C ALA A 523 -125.22 -66.52 8.98
N LEU A 524 -126.30 -65.73 9.09
CA LEU A 524 -126.19 -64.25 9.07
C LEU A 524 -125.35 -63.72 10.23
N ILE A 525 -125.47 -64.32 11.43
CA ILE A 525 -124.69 -63.93 12.61
C ILE A 525 -123.19 -64.19 12.41
N GLN A 526 -122.81 -65.38 11.91
CA GLN A 526 -121.40 -65.65 11.57
C GLN A 526 -120.86 -64.70 10.51
N GLN A 527 -121.65 -64.37 9.49
CA GLN A 527 -121.23 -63.45 8.43
C GLN A 527 -121.06 -62.01 8.95
N GLN A 528 -121.95 -61.54 9.84
CA GLN A 528 -121.80 -60.23 10.48
C GLN A 528 -120.54 -60.16 11.35
N GLN A 529 -120.20 -61.22 12.08
CA GLN A 529 -118.93 -61.31 12.82
C GLN A 529 -117.72 -61.28 11.89
N ALA A 530 -117.72 -62.07 10.82
CA ALA A 530 -116.61 -62.14 9.86
C ALA A 530 -116.35 -60.82 9.10
N VAL A 531 -117.39 -60.01 8.86
CA VAL A 531 -117.24 -58.65 8.32
C VAL A 531 -116.64 -57.71 9.37
N ARG A 532 -117.03 -57.84 10.64
CA ARG A 532 -116.52 -57.02 11.75
C ARG A 532 -115.04 -57.25 12.03
N GLU A 533 -114.58 -58.49 11.94
CA GLU A 533 -113.16 -58.86 12.13
C GLU A 533 -112.28 -58.47 10.93
N ALA A 534 -112.86 -58.31 9.73
CA ALA A 534 -112.13 -57.94 8.52
C ALA A 534 -111.79 -56.44 8.42
N VAL A 535 -112.37 -55.60 9.28
CA VAL A 535 -112.06 -54.15 9.34
C VAL A 535 -111.03 -53.91 10.44
N PRO A 536 -109.76 -53.61 10.12
CA PRO A 536 -108.72 -53.43 11.13
C PRO A 536 -109.00 -52.20 11.99
N ASN A 537 -108.88 -52.37 13.31
CA ASN A 537 -109.26 -51.37 14.31
C ASN A 537 -108.18 -50.28 14.46
N SER A 538 -108.05 -49.41 13.45
CA SER A 538 -107.07 -48.31 13.41
C SER A 538 -107.73 -46.96 13.12
N ALA A 539 -107.69 -46.04 14.09
CA ALA A 539 -108.25 -44.70 13.97
C ALA A 539 -107.35 -43.76 13.15
N ALA A 540 -107.30 -43.95 11.82
CA ALA A 540 -106.56 -43.08 10.90
C ALA A 540 -107.20 -43.01 9.50
N VAL A 541 -107.60 -41.79 9.10
CA VAL A 541 -107.83 -41.31 7.71
C VAL A 541 -108.75 -42.20 6.83
N ALA A 542 -110.07 -42.01 6.81
CA ALA A 542 -110.82 -40.82 6.39
C ALA A 542 -110.76 -40.45 4.89
N SER A 543 -111.07 -41.40 4.01
CA SER A 543 -111.90 -41.16 2.80
C SER A 543 -112.59 -42.48 2.43
N GLY A 544 -113.84 -42.54 1.96
CA GLY A 544 -114.79 -41.49 1.59
C GLY A 544 -115.93 -42.10 0.73
N SER A 545 -115.64 -43.20 0.04
CA SER A 545 -116.57 -44.00 -0.77
C SER A 545 -116.75 -45.45 -0.26
N SER A 546 -115.67 -46.09 0.20
CA SER A 546 -115.67 -47.51 0.60
C SER A 546 -116.61 -47.82 1.78
N TYR A 547 -116.55 -47.00 2.84
CA TYR A 547 -117.32 -47.24 4.08
C TYR A 547 -118.84 -47.29 3.82
N ALA A 548 -119.33 -46.42 2.93
CA ALA A 548 -120.75 -46.34 2.55
C ALA A 548 -121.24 -47.53 1.70
N ALA A 549 -120.37 -48.47 1.30
CA ALA A 549 -120.79 -49.77 0.75
C ALA A 549 -120.98 -50.80 1.87
N VAL A 550 -120.03 -50.87 2.82
CA VAL A 550 -120.08 -51.78 3.98
C VAL A 550 -121.26 -51.45 4.90
N GLU A 551 -121.51 -50.16 5.13
CA GLU A 551 -122.61 -49.67 5.98
C GLU A 551 -123.99 -50.06 5.41
N ARG A 552 -124.22 -49.84 4.11
CA ARG A 552 -125.44 -50.29 3.42
C ARG A 552 -125.62 -51.82 3.41
N ALA A 553 -124.54 -52.59 3.28
CA ALA A 553 -124.61 -54.04 3.37
C ALA A 553 -125.03 -54.51 4.77
N ASN A 554 -124.50 -53.87 5.83
CA ASN A 554 -124.91 -54.13 7.21
C ASN A 554 -126.37 -53.71 7.47
N ASP A 555 -126.84 -52.58 6.93
CA ASP A 555 -128.23 -52.15 7.08
C ASP A 555 -129.21 -53.15 6.45
N VAL A 556 -128.94 -53.63 5.24
CA VAL A 556 -129.76 -54.66 4.57
C VAL A 556 -129.78 -55.97 5.37
N ALA A 557 -128.63 -56.38 5.95
CA ALA A 557 -128.57 -57.55 6.82
C ALA A 557 -129.36 -57.35 8.13
N MET A 558 -129.31 -56.15 8.72
CA MET A 558 -130.06 -55.80 9.94
C MET A 558 -131.58 -55.72 9.68
N GLU A 559 -132.02 -55.28 8.50
CA GLU A 559 -133.43 -55.28 8.11
C GLU A 559 -133.96 -56.70 7.83
N ALA A 560 -133.14 -57.56 7.21
CA ALA A 560 -133.43 -58.99 7.09
C ALA A 560 -133.50 -59.70 8.45
N LEU A 561 -132.57 -59.43 9.38
CA LEU A 561 -132.63 -59.95 10.75
C LEU A 561 -133.88 -59.48 11.49
N ARG A 562 -134.35 -58.25 11.27
CA ARG A 562 -135.62 -57.75 11.85
C ARG A 562 -136.85 -58.48 11.31
N SER A 563 -136.93 -58.76 10.01
CA SER A 563 -138.08 -59.50 9.45
C SER A 563 -138.13 -60.95 9.93
N VAL A 564 -136.97 -61.61 10.08
CA VAL A 564 -136.85 -62.92 10.72
C VAL A 564 -137.21 -62.84 12.20
N ALA A 565 -136.72 -61.86 12.95
CA ALA A 565 -137.00 -61.72 14.38
C ALA A 565 -138.48 -61.44 14.69
N VAL A 566 -139.17 -60.63 13.88
CA VAL A 566 -140.63 -60.42 14.02
C VAL A 566 -141.41 -61.71 13.70
N SER A 567 -140.88 -62.56 12.81
CA SER A 567 -141.46 -63.87 12.50
C SER A 567 -141.22 -64.87 13.65
N GLU A 568 -140.00 -64.96 14.17
CA GLU A 568 -139.68 -65.78 15.36
C GLU A 568 -140.48 -65.30 16.57
N GLN A 569 -140.59 -63.99 16.86
CA GLN A 569 -141.29 -63.49 18.04
C GLN A 569 -142.82 -63.69 17.98
N ARG A 570 -143.41 -63.89 16.78
CA ARG A 570 -144.81 -64.29 16.63
C ARG A 570 -145.04 -65.78 16.93
N LEU A 571 -143.98 -66.60 16.88
CA LEU A 571 -143.92 -67.97 17.40
C LEU A 571 -143.42 -68.00 18.85
N GLN A 572 -142.62 -67.01 19.25
CA GLN A 572 -141.95 -66.90 20.54
C GLN A 572 -142.46 -65.74 21.39
N VAL A 573 -143.76 -65.79 21.67
CA VAL A 573 -144.28 -65.40 22.99
C VAL A 573 -143.85 -66.49 24.01
N THR A 574 -142.54 -66.80 24.06
CA THR A 574 -141.92 -67.95 24.78
C THR A 574 -140.39 -67.83 25.21
N ALA A 575 -139.65 -66.66 25.29
CA ALA A 575 -138.23 -66.52 25.87
C ALA A 575 -137.59 -65.06 26.14
N SER A 576 -136.27 -64.84 26.54
CA SER A 576 -135.61 -63.56 27.12
C SER A 576 -133.97 -63.34 27.32
N GLN A 577 -133.32 -62.08 27.36
CA GLN A 577 -131.94 -61.48 27.92
C GLN A 577 -130.49 -61.36 27.16
N PHE A 578 -129.26 -60.67 27.42
CA PHE A 578 -128.53 -59.44 28.08
C PHE A 578 -126.92 -59.15 27.76
N GLY A 579 -126.12 -58.08 28.23
CA GLY A 579 -124.57 -57.77 28.00
C GLY A 579 -123.73 -56.48 28.60
N ARG A 580 -122.32 -56.29 28.50
CA ARG A 580 -121.27 -55.21 29.07
C ARG A 580 -119.74 -55.16 28.46
N ASP A 581 -118.55 -54.44 28.74
CA ASP A 581 -117.92 -53.08 29.24
C ASP A 581 -116.27 -52.82 29.20
N GLU A 582 -115.66 -51.56 29.34
CA GLU A 582 -114.24 -50.90 29.64
C GLU A 582 -112.84 -51.02 28.79
N PRO A 583 -111.50 -50.57 29.05
CA PRO A 583 -110.59 -49.57 29.86
C PRO A 583 -109.19 -48.91 29.23
N ALA A 584 -108.26 -48.05 29.88
CA ALA A 584 -106.79 -47.62 29.46
C ALA A 584 -105.85 -46.48 30.22
N LYS A 585 -104.43 -46.39 30.13
CA LYS A 585 -103.37 -45.19 30.12
C LYS A 585 -101.86 -45.22 30.78
N GLY A 586 -100.80 -44.33 30.49
CA GLY A 586 -99.41 -44.09 31.19
C GLY A 586 -98.14 -43.25 30.56
N THR A 587 -97.02 -42.78 31.28
CA THR A 587 -95.80 -41.87 30.81
C THR A 587 -94.40 -41.62 31.66
N ALA A 588 -93.24 -41.04 31.10
CA ALA A 588 -91.98 -40.23 31.64
C ALA A 588 -90.48 -40.85 31.94
N ALA A 589 -89.21 -40.27 32.18
CA ALA A 589 -88.28 -39.02 31.98
C ALA A 589 -86.69 -39.15 32.43
N GLY A 590 -85.65 -38.19 32.26
CA GLY A 590 -84.16 -38.26 32.75
C GLY A 590 -82.97 -37.16 32.44
N MET A 591 -81.67 -37.19 33.00
CA MET A 591 -80.39 -36.24 32.88
C MET A 591 -78.94 -36.88 33.27
N ALA A 592 -77.61 -36.43 33.40
CA ALA A 592 -76.54 -35.26 33.37
C ALA A 592 -74.98 -35.78 33.28
N ALA A 593 -73.68 -35.27 33.52
CA ALA A 593 -72.76 -34.07 33.91
C ALA A 593 -71.11 -34.24 33.73
N PRO A 594 -70.09 -33.27 34.00
CA PRO A 594 -68.58 -33.25 33.60
C PRO A 594 -67.33 -32.72 34.55
N SER A 595 -65.95 -32.74 34.21
CA SER A 595 -64.69 -32.15 34.97
C SER A 595 -63.15 -32.09 34.37
N PRO A 596 -62.04 -31.43 34.97
CA PRO A 596 -60.59 -31.11 34.42
C PRO A 596 -59.20 -31.08 35.31
N ALA A 597 -57.88 -30.88 34.81
CA ALA A 597 -56.51 -30.72 35.58
C ALA A 597 -55.06 -30.30 34.90
N PRO A 598 -53.93 -29.77 35.58
CA PRO A 598 -52.51 -29.36 35.03
C PRO A 598 -51.09 -29.26 35.90
N ALA A 599 -49.78 -29.20 35.36
CA ALA A 599 -48.39 -28.73 35.97
C ALA A 599 -47.00 -28.88 35.11
N THR A 600 -45.79 -28.27 35.45
CA THR A 600 -44.39 -28.29 34.72
C THR A 600 -43.10 -27.96 35.64
N PRO A 601 -41.79 -27.54 35.32
CA PRO A 601 -40.69 -27.59 34.23
C PRO A 601 -39.11 -27.71 34.66
N ALA A 602 -38.00 -27.66 33.81
CA ALA A 602 -36.52 -27.20 34.08
C ALA A 602 -35.25 -27.52 33.11
N ILE A 603 -34.46 -26.48 32.66
CA ILE A 603 -32.95 -26.16 32.47
C ILE A 603 -31.81 -27.24 32.19
N PRO A 604 -30.71 -27.08 31.33
CA PRO A 604 -29.65 -25.99 31.26
C PRO A 604 -28.83 -25.63 29.95
N ARG A 605 -28.16 -24.43 29.94
CA ARG A 605 -26.90 -23.92 29.23
C ARG A 605 -26.68 -24.11 27.68
N THR A 606 -26.04 -23.23 26.87
CA THR A 606 -25.48 -21.84 26.96
C THR A 606 -25.18 -21.23 25.56
N SER A 607 -25.59 -19.97 25.30
CA SER A 607 -25.00 -18.95 24.36
C SER A 607 -24.89 -19.25 22.83
N PRO A 608 -24.71 -18.23 21.94
CA PRO A 608 -24.63 -16.77 22.16
C PRO A 608 -25.72 -15.93 21.41
N ALA A 609 -25.67 -14.60 21.58
CA ALA A 609 -26.30 -13.60 20.71
C ALA A 609 -25.21 -12.68 20.10
N PRO A 610 -25.52 -11.81 19.12
CA PRO A 610 -25.71 -10.39 19.48
C PRO A 610 -26.81 -9.64 18.68
N ALA A 611 -26.88 -8.32 18.92
CA ALA A 611 -27.90 -7.37 18.49
C ALA A 611 -27.53 -6.59 17.21
N PRO A 612 -28.45 -5.79 16.61
CA PRO A 612 -28.17 -4.93 15.46
C PRO A 612 -27.63 -3.53 15.80
N ASN A 613 -27.28 -2.78 14.75
CA ASN A 613 -27.11 -1.32 14.63
C ASN A 613 -25.77 -0.64 15.00
N ALA A 614 -25.48 0.38 14.18
CA ALA A 614 -24.54 1.51 14.32
C ALA A 614 -23.02 1.22 14.31
N PRO A 615 -22.22 1.93 13.47
CA PRO A 615 -20.77 1.92 13.57
C PRO A 615 -20.32 2.81 14.74
N ALA A 616 -19.71 2.21 15.75
CA ALA A 616 -18.97 2.97 16.76
C ALA A 616 -17.71 3.60 16.15
N ALA A 617 -17.31 4.77 16.65
CA ALA A 617 -16.01 5.35 16.30
C ALA A 617 -14.88 4.40 16.68
N ALA A 618 -13.83 4.33 15.85
CA ALA A 618 -12.67 3.48 16.12
C ALA A 618 -12.01 3.90 17.44
N GLY A 619 -12.06 3.02 18.45
CA GLY A 619 -11.36 3.23 19.71
C GLY A 619 -9.86 3.30 19.47
N GLY A 620 -9.18 4.23 20.13
CA GLY A 620 -7.72 4.37 20.04
C GLY A 620 -7.04 3.05 20.43
N ALA A 621 -6.29 2.48 19.48
CA ALA A 621 -5.54 1.25 19.73
C ALA A 621 -4.39 1.56 20.68
N ASN A 622 -4.58 1.22 21.96
CA ASN A 622 -3.59 1.45 23.01
C ASN A 622 -2.47 0.40 22.91
N VAL A 623 -1.69 0.48 21.83
CA VAL A 623 -0.54 -0.39 21.56
C VAL A 623 0.65 0.13 22.35
N PRO A 624 1.18 -0.62 23.33
CA PRO A 624 2.46 -0.27 23.92
C PRO A 624 3.54 -0.48 22.86
N ALA A 625 4.19 0.60 22.42
CA ALA A 625 5.44 0.48 21.69
C ALA A 625 6.50 -0.05 22.65
N ASP A 626 6.88 -1.32 22.48
CA ASP A 626 7.90 -1.95 23.32
C ASP A 626 9.23 -1.20 23.24
N ALA A 627 9.91 -1.11 24.39
CA ALA A 627 10.92 -0.10 24.60
C ALA A 627 12.18 -0.33 23.75
N LEU A 628 12.52 0.64 22.91
CA LEU A 628 13.83 0.72 22.27
C LEU A 628 14.89 1.07 23.33
N PRO A 629 15.90 0.21 23.59
CA PRO A 629 17.08 0.64 24.32
C PRO A 629 17.86 1.62 23.44
N LEU A 630 18.05 2.83 23.94
CA LEU A 630 18.73 3.92 23.25
C LEU A 630 19.79 4.50 24.21
N ASP A 631 20.97 4.79 23.68
CA ASP A 631 22.00 5.56 24.40
C ASP A 631 21.83 7.06 24.11
N TRP A 632 21.70 7.87 25.17
CA TRP A 632 21.41 9.30 25.04
C TRP A 632 22.64 10.11 25.45
N ARG A 633 22.98 11.13 24.66
CA ARG A 633 23.91 12.20 25.06
C ARG A 633 23.13 13.49 25.15
N LEU A 634 22.98 14.03 26.36
CA LEU A 634 22.43 15.37 26.55
C LEU A 634 23.57 16.38 26.56
N SER A 635 23.60 17.23 25.54
CA SER A 635 24.47 18.41 25.57
C SER A 635 23.90 19.45 26.52
N SER A 636 24.65 19.80 27.57
CA SER A 636 24.23 20.82 28.54
C SER A 636 24.55 22.21 27.98
N GLY A 637 23.61 22.75 27.19
CA GLY A 637 23.74 24.01 26.45
C GLY A 637 23.83 25.26 27.35
N GLY A 638 24.91 25.39 28.11
CA GLY A 638 25.20 26.49 29.03
C GLY A 638 26.34 26.23 30.03
N CYS A 639 26.74 24.98 30.31
CA CYS A 639 27.66 24.65 31.41
C CYS A 639 29.08 24.28 30.96
N LEU A 640 30.09 24.80 31.67
CA LEU A 640 31.54 24.62 31.43
C LEU A 640 32.08 23.18 31.67
N LYS A 641 31.23 22.14 31.66
CA LYS A 641 31.60 20.73 31.91
C LYS A 641 31.19 19.75 30.80
N GLY A 642 30.64 20.24 29.70
CA GLY A 642 30.36 19.44 28.50
C GLY A 642 29.09 18.60 28.58
N ASP A 643 29.02 17.59 27.71
CA ASP A 643 27.84 16.75 27.53
C ASP A 643 27.70 15.70 28.64
N VAL A 644 26.47 15.49 29.11
CA VAL A 644 26.12 14.45 30.08
C VAL A 644 25.51 13.27 29.32
N ALA A 645 26.22 12.15 29.29
CA ALA A 645 25.65 10.87 28.86
C ALA A 645 24.60 10.39 29.88
N VAL A 646 23.45 9.94 29.38
CA VAL A 646 22.33 9.42 30.17
C VAL A 646 21.84 8.14 29.49
N THR A 647 21.65 7.06 30.25
CA THR A 647 21.04 5.83 29.73
C THR A 647 19.71 5.57 30.43
N GLY A 648 18.74 5.05 29.69
CA GLY A 648 17.37 4.96 30.18
C GLY A 648 16.38 4.42 29.16
N THR A 649 15.12 4.37 29.57
CA THR A 649 14.04 3.73 28.83
C THR A 649 13.03 4.79 28.40
N ALA A 650 12.83 4.95 27.09
CA ALA A 650 11.72 5.71 26.54
C ALA A 650 10.53 4.81 26.22
N ARG A 651 9.32 5.36 26.36
CA ARG A 651 8.06 4.77 25.92
C ARG A 651 7.24 5.83 25.18
N PHE A 652 6.52 5.39 24.15
CA PHE A 652 5.78 6.26 23.24
C PHE A 652 4.33 5.76 23.13
N TRP A 653 3.39 6.69 23.10
CA TRP A 653 1.97 6.42 22.91
C TRP A 653 1.38 7.48 21.97
N ILE A 654 0.34 7.10 21.20
CA ILE A 654 -0.30 7.99 20.23
C ILE A 654 -1.81 8.00 20.47
N GLU A 655 -2.36 9.20 20.60
CA GLU A 655 -3.78 9.44 20.87
C GLU A 655 -4.42 10.20 19.70
N ALA A 656 -5.59 9.77 19.25
CA ALA A 656 -6.38 10.49 18.24
C ALA A 656 -7.11 11.67 18.91
N ALA A 657 -6.99 12.87 18.34
CA ALA A 657 -7.48 14.12 18.90
C ALA A 657 -8.35 14.90 17.90
N GLY A 658 -9.49 14.31 17.51
CA GLY A 658 -10.33 14.85 16.45
C GLY A 658 -9.70 14.61 15.08
N ASN A 659 -9.39 15.69 14.35
CA ASN A 659 -8.57 15.60 13.13
C ASN A 659 -7.06 15.52 13.43
N ASP A 660 -6.61 15.93 14.62
CA ASP A 660 -5.20 15.97 14.97
C ASP A 660 -4.73 14.64 15.57
N VAL A 661 -3.40 14.44 15.54
CA VAL A 661 -2.75 13.34 16.27
C VAL A 661 -1.93 13.93 17.42
N ILE A 662 -2.08 13.35 18.62
CA ILE A 662 -1.24 13.65 19.77
C ILE A 662 -0.20 12.54 19.92
N VAL A 663 1.08 12.92 19.88
CA VAL A 663 2.19 12.03 20.23
C VAL A 663 2.63 12.33 21.66
N ARG A 664 2.71 11.30 22.48
CA ARG A 664 3.21 11.37 23.86
C ARG A 664 4.47 10.55 24.02
N GLN A 665 5.44 11.09 24.75
CA GLN A 665 6.69 10.44 25.12
C GLN A 665 6.84 10.47 26.65
N ARG A 666 7.42 9.40 27.21
CA ARG A 666 7.94 9.39 28.59
C ARG A 666 9.29 8.69 28.61
N PHE A 667 10.33 9.37 29.06
CA PHE A 667 11.67 8.81 29.25
C PHE A 667 12.07 8.83 30.73
N GLU A 668 12.64 7.72 31.20
CA GLU A 668 13.20 7.60 32.55
C GLU A 668 14.63 7.08 32.45
N GLY A 669 15.61 7.86 32.94
CA GLY A 669 17.02 7.57 32.75
C GLY A 669 17.93 8.10 33.85
N LYS A 670 19.19 7.67 33.82
CA LYS A 670 20.22 8.03 34.80
C LYS A 670 21.56 8.37 34.13
N GLY A 671 22.25 9.36 34.67
CA GLY A 671 23.56 9.82 34.18
C GLY A 671 24.22 10.76 35.19
N ASN A 672 25.53 10.63 35.40
CA ASN A 672 26.33 11.41 36.37
C ASN A 672 25.66 11.61 37.75
N GLY A 673 25.02 10.55 38.27
CA GLY A 673 24.33 10.54 39.57
C GLY A 673 22.91 11.11 39.57
N PHE A 674 22.48 11.80 38.50
CA PHE A 674 21.11 12.30 38.37
C PHE A 674 20.18 11.19 37.85
N THR A 675 18.91 11.25 38.28
CA THR A 675 17.77 10.58 37.67
C THR A 675 16.88 11.64 37.02
N VAL A 676 16.53 11.44 35.75
CA VAL A 676 15.66 12.33 34.96
C VAL A 676 14.35 11.64 34.60
N THR A 677 13.27 12.39 34.60
CA THR A 677 12.00 12.01 33.97
C THR A 677 11.60 13.07 32.95
N VAL A 678 11.43 12.67 31.70
CA VAL A 678 10.95 13.53 30.61
C VAL A 678 9.54 13.10 30.25
N THR A 679 8.61 14.05 30.07
CA THR A 679 7.19 13.77 29.76
C THR A 679 6.61 14.84 28.85
N ASP A 680 6.09 14.40 27.70
CA ASP A 680 5.91 15.26 26.53
C ASP A 680 4.54 15.08 25.86
N THR A 681 4.03 16.14 25.23
CA THR A 681 2.75 16.14 24.50
C THR A 681 2.82 17.03 23.26
N GLY A 682 2.99 16.45 22.08
CA GLY A 682 2.95 17.18 20.79
C GLY A 682 1.56 17.09 20.15
N LYS A 683 1.09 18.18 19.53
CA LYS A 683 -0.12 18.21 18.69
C LYS A 683 0.28 18.56 17.25
N ALA A 684 -0.24 17.82 16.27
CA ALA A 684 0.01 18.10 14.86
C ALA A 684 -1.26 18.04 14.00
N GLN A 685 -1.46 19.07 13.18
CA GLN A 685 -2.48 19.09 12.14
C GLN A 685 -2.03 18.25 10.93
N PRO A 686 -2.88 17.38 10.35
CA PRO A 686 -2.46 16.54 9.23
C PRO A 686 -2.32 17.35 7.93
N ARG A 687 -1.09 17.47 7.43
CA ARG A 687 -0.84 17.72 6.00
C ARG A 687 -0.28 16.49 5.27
N SER A 688 0.22 15.51 6.02
CA SER A 688 0.54 14.14 5.57
C SER A 688 0.40 13.17 6.76
N ARG A 689 0.16 11.88 6.48
CA ARG A 689 0.16 10.79 7.48
C ARG A 689 1.56 10.19 7.76
N GLN A 690 2.60 10.84 7.24
CA GLN A 690 3.99 10.40 7.32
C GLN A 690 4.87 11.65 7.32
N GLY A 691 5.90 11.71 8.17
CA GLY A 691 6.81 12.86 8.23
C GLY A 691 7.54 13.00 9.56
N TYR A 692 8.23 14.13 9.72
CA TYR A 692 8.80 14.58 10.98
C TYR A 692 7.79 15.44 11.76
N TYR A 693 7.73 15.23 13.06
CA TYR A 693 6.87 15.91 14.01
C TYR A 693 7.74 16.55 15.08
N ASP A 694 7.57 17.86 15.28
CA ASP A 694 8.22 18.59 16.37
C ASP A 694 7.30 18.54 17.61
N ILE A 695 7.90 18.19 18.75
CA ILE A 695 7.22 17.97 20.03
C ILE A 695 7.88 18.87 21.08
N GLU A 696 7.12 19.70 21.79
CA GLU A 696 7.65 20.45 22.93
C GLU A 696 7.87 19.50 24.12
N THR A 697 9.08 19.50 24.67
CA THR A 697 9.51 18.50 25.66
C THR A 697 9.98 19.12 26.97
N ARG A 698 9.73 18.40 28.07
CA ARG A 698 10.11 18.83 29.42
C ARG A 698 10.67 17.68 30.25
N GLY A 699 11.91 17.85 30.69
CA GLY A 699 12.60 16.99 31.64
C GLY A 699 12.71 17.60 33.02
N ASP A 700 12.26 16.89 34.06
CA ASP A 700 12.52 17.22 35.46
C ASP A 700 13.64 16.30 36.01
N TRP A 701 14.61 16.90 36.69
CA TRP A 701 15.87 16.27 37.11
C TRP A 701 15.99 16.19 38.64
N SER A 702 16.61 15.13 39.14
CA SER A 702 16.84 14.94 40.58
C SER A 702 18.14 14.19 40.88
N HIS A 703 18.83 14.57 41.97
CA HIS A 703 20.06 13.94 42.43
C HIS A 703 19.91 13.48 43.90
N PRO A 704 20.52 12.35 44.33
CA PRO A 704 20.43 11.85 45.71
C PRO A 704 20.89 12.80 46.83
N ASN A 705 21.60 13.89 46.51
CA ASN A 705 21.97 14.94 47.46
C ASN A 705 20.95 16.10 47.56
N GLY A 706 19.72 15.88 47.09
CA GLY A 706 18.61 16.84 47.20
C GLY A 706 18.50 17.87 46.06
N ARG A 707 19.48 17.97 45.17
CA ARG A 707 19.44 18.90 44.03
C ARG A 707 18.38 18.48 43.00
N LYS A 708 17.65 19.46 42.47
CA LYS A 708 16.65 19.31 41.39
C LYS A 708 16.67 20.50 40.45
N PHE A 709 16.35 20.30 39.18
CA PHE A 709 16.14 21.36 38.18
C PHE A 709 15.20 20.87 37.07
N ALA A 710 14.76 21.76 36.18
CA ALA A 710 13.93 21.43 35.02
C ALA A 710 14.60 21.89 33.71
N SER A 711 14.26 21.24 32.60
CA SER A 711 14.83 21.49 31.27
C SER A 711 13.73 21.43 30.20
N ASN A 712 13.70 22.39 29.29
CA ASN A 712 12.80 22.39 28.15
C ASN A 712 13.56 22.09 26.83
N GLY A 713 12.87 21.50 25.86
CA GLY A 713 13.40 21.14 24.55
C GLY A 713 12.33 21.14 23.47
N VAL A 714 12.77 20.87 22.23
CA VAL A 714 11.89 20.53 21.10
C VAL A 714 12.48 19.28 20.43
N ASP A 715 11.76 18.18 20.51
CA ASP A 715 12.18 16.87 20.00
C ASP A 715 11.59 16.64 18.61
N ARG A 716 12.36 16.01 17.70
CA ARG A 716 11.92 15.71 16.34
C ARG A 716 11.79 14.20 16.09
N VAL A 717 10.55 13.71 16.04
CA VAL A 717 10.19 12.30 15.88
C VAL A 717 9.71 12.03 14.44
N TRP A 718 10.16 10.95 13.82
CA TRP A 718 9.64 10.48 12.53
C TRP A 718 8.57 9.42 12.73
N VAL A 719 7.39 9.62 12.13
CA VAL A 719 6.27 8.67 12.15
C VAL A 719 6.11 8.02 10.77
N GLY A 720 5.99 6.68 10.77
CA GLY A 720 5.87 5.84 9.59
C GLY A 720 4.46 5.81 8.97
N LYS A 721 4.32 5.11 7.84
CA LYS A 721 3.04 4.95 7.12
C LYS A 721 1.97 4.16 7.91
N ASP A 722 2.43 3.38 8.87
CA ASP A 722 1.66 2.64 9.88
C ASP A 722 1.16 3.52 11.03
N GLY A 723 1.64 4.77 11.13
CA GLY A 723 1.39 5.66 12.26
C GLY A 723 2.31 5.41 13.46
N LEU A 724 3.36 4.60 13.35
CA LEU A 724 4.28 4.29 14.45
C LEU A 724 5.57 5.12 14.40
N PRO A 725 6.13 5.54 15.55
CA PRO A 725 7.39 6.27 15.60
C PRO A 725 8.55 5.33 15.25
N THR A 726 9.21 5.56 14.12
CA THR A 726 10.24 4.65 13.57
C THR A 726 11.65 5.21 13.61
N ARG A 727 11.82 6.50 13.96
CA ARG A 727 13.14 7.09 14.24
C ARG A 727 13.03 8.34 15.13
N ALA A 728 13.78 8.38 16.23
CA ALA A 728 14.01 9.59 17.01
C ALA A 728 15.32 10.27 16.55
N SER A 729 15.34 11.60 16.53
CA SER A 729 16.52 12.40 16.17
C SER A 729 17.34 12.76 17.42
N LEU A 730 18.63 13.08 17.26
CA LEU A 730 19.51 13.45 18.39
C LEU A 730 18.95 14.67 19.16
N PHE A 731 18.69 14.48 20.45
CA PHE A 731 18.04 15.47 21.32
C PHE A 731 18.96 16.65 21.68
N LYS A 732 18.41 17.86 21.73
CA LYS A 732 19.10 19.07 22.21
C LYS A 732 18.21 19.89 23.15
N PHE A 733 18.34 19.63 24.44
CA PHE A 733 17.72 20.45 25.48
C PHE A 733 18.48 21.76 25.65
N LYS A 734 17.76 22.85 25.94
CA LYS A 734 18.37 24.14 26.30
C LYS A 734 18.09 24.45 27.76
N THR A 735 19.07 24.16 28.62
CA THR A 735 18.98 24.40 30.07
C THR A 735 19.60 25.73 30.43
N GLU A 736 18.78 26.67 30.91
CA GLU A 736 19.28 27.75 31.77
C GLU A 736 19.62 27.15 33.14
N CYS A 737 20.84 26.65 33.28
CA CYS A 737 21.33 26.13 34.55
C CYS A 737 21.62 27.30 35.50
N PRO A 738 21.02 27.35 36.71
CA PRO A 738 21.26 28.44 37.67
C PRO A 738 22.56 28.26 38.48
N TYR A 739 23.48 27.40 38.03
CA TYR A 739 24.75 27.03 38.69
C TYR A 739 25.86 26.67 37.69
#